data_AF-A0A5C4JID7-F1
#
_entry.id   AF-A0A5C4JID7-F1
#
_cell.length_a   1.000
_cell.length_b   1.000
_cell.length_c   1.000
_cell.angle_alpha   90.00
_cell.angle_beta   90.00
_cell.angle_gamma   90.00
#
_symmetry.space_group_name_H-M   'P 1'
#
loop_
_entity.id
_entity.type
_entity.pdbx_description
1 polymer ?
#
loop_
_entity_poly.entity_id
_entity_poly.type
_entity_poly.pdbx_seq_one_letter_code
_entity_poly.pdbx_strand_id
1 'polypeptide(L)'
;MIGELARALARLRPGAGEPLTADQITDVLRLAPAWLASQPDGAPRPASRPEPPGHRRDPPAPGPDGDDSLSIPLYRFSDTAADATRSENGASGDASPPDTSPDRPSASPLEPPQTRQTPADAATKTPASGIGIRPPPALPHSLELTRALRRFKQVTHPGRPQVDIDASVQATAHAAGRFVVVMTRPPERALDLALVVDSGPSMQVWDRTFDELELVLAQVGAFRTISRWSLDSRGDRVRLEDTGGRKHPVSRLVDPSGSRLVLIATDGVGDGWYGAKIWRALDRLASSMPTAILQILARDYWAHTAIGRPYVITRAPHRGAPNSQYETRRAVWAGRTRGHPLPIVALSPEGLEHWAQAAVSGTAWTEGITTAPPLPDRPPTAENRELGHGELVRTFLSRASSGGIRLAKALAAAPVLDDVIMDVIQAEVVPGTGIGERAELAVSGLLERTSAGLRFTPEAAEALQDGATVFEQWDIYEAITRYLEEHGELGRGLSVLAPHPQGRHQLDARHAPLAAMRERLAGRLGFPPDGALPATQPTRTPASKPLPASKPVPEPPPDGVQRPEAPEIPEKPKVSKPPGYLTPPAVKAHASADLLPAAAGGPPPPARPARDVLADAIAETDGSPLNVVDVGEIGIAATDVRRDARGAPFSRPFRPVPWADLGGVTPSRELVLRAARLRPEASNLFVCSDPGHLPASRAMGLLREAVPDAPAVAEPGIQVDELLRAAIIEDPIQHRYDLVVLRRDARTGALRLGTVALFRAGARRGDTATVIVNLQPSGGEDTILTIVTTRDGETRLVEQVRAPLEPGRHTLVALLDGPGRVSFRGLNAAPDLRSWSELVAQLPHGPIPASRRAHVICAVEVAGPAERVAERLGRVRQIVTTLGRDAPPGIFRFSLIGYGEHSFDGNPPRRQIKPLPFSVWQGSPQTVLAELARFEQEPGGRRAGAGYPLAAMVEDMLDAVVTKLRQAPADIRTVLLTIGERRPHPPTRHRSQVLPCPRRLDYEALLQELRASPGMTLAAICDLPADRADRAWRSLSDGRPAHLEAVDVREFLRELELSFAMPAHPSFPMAEDA
;
A
#
# COMPACT_ATOMS: atom_id res chain seq x y z
N MET A 1 -44.10 -20.40 9.94
CA MET A 1 -43.37 -19.12 10.00
C MET A 1 -43.56 -18.30 8.71
N ILE A 2 -42.75 -18.46 7.64
CA ILE A 2 -42.85 -17.60 6.42
C ILE A 2 -44.26 -17.53 5.83
N GLY A 3 -44.96 -18.67 5.69
CA GLY A 3 -46.33 -18.74 5.18
C GLY A 3 -47.44 -18.20 6.11
N GLU A 4 -47.13 -17.93 7.38
CA GLU A 4 -48.03 -17.17 8.29
C GLU A 4 -47.84 -15.68 8.09
N LEU A 5 -46.58 -15.23 8.09
CA LEU A 5 -46.20 -13.83 7.93
C LEU A 5 -46.74 -13.25 6.61
N ALA A 6 -46.64 -14.01 5.51
CA ALA A 6 -47.20 -13.64 4.22
C ALA A 6 -48.73 -13.46 4.24
N ARG A 7 -49.45 -14.22 5.08
CA ARG A 7 -50.92 -14.12 5.22
C ARG A 7 -51.36 -12.99 6.16
N ALA A 8 -50.54 -12.64 7.16
CA ALA A 8 -50.73 -11.44 7.97
C ALA A 8 -50.54 -10.17 7.12
N LEU A 9 -49.42 -10.06 6.39
CA LEU A 9 -49.12 -8.94 5.49
C LEU A 9 -50.18 -8.75 4.40
N ALA A 10 -50.76 -9.84 3.88
CA ALA A 10 -51.85 -9.78 2.90
C ALA A 10 -53.17 -9.20 3.46
N ARG A 11 -53.43 -9.34 4.77
CA ARG A 11 -54.64 -8.81 5.44
C ARG A 11 -54.52 -7.36 5.90
N LEU A 12 -53.29 -6.86 6.05
CA LEU A 12 -53.00 -5.51 6.56
C LEU A 12 -52.92 -4.44 5.46
N ARG A 13 -53.17 -4.78 4.19
CA ARG A 13 -53.34 -3.78 3.13
C ARG A 13 -54.62 -2.96 3.36
N PRO A 14 -54.55 -1.62 3.45
CA PRO A 14 -55.71 -0.78 3.23
C PRO A 14 -56.27 -1.00 1.82
N GLY A 15 -57.57 -0.80 1.62
CA GLY A 15 -58.27 -1.14 0.36
C GLY A 15 -57.92 -0.30 -0.88
N ALA A 16 -56.80 0.44 -0.88
CA ALA A 16 -56.48 1.49 -1.85
C ALA A 16 -55.05 1.38 -2.46
N GLY A 17 -54.55 0.16 -2.68
CA GLY A 17 -53.44 -0.11 -3.61
C GLY A 17 -52.02 0.29 -3.19
N GLU A 18 -51.83 1.13 -2.18
CA GLU A 18 -50.50 1.57 -1.74
C GLU A 18 -49.64 0.43 -1.13
N PRO A 19 -48.32 0.45 -1.35
CA PRO A 19 -47.39 -0.44 -0.65
C PRO A 19 -47.21 -0.01 0.81
N LEU A 20 -47.12 -0.99 1.73
CA LEU A 20 -46.79 -0.73 3.13
C LEU A 20 -45.41 -0.06 3.25
N THR A 21 -45.29 0.96 4.10
CA THR A 21 -44.02 1.66 4.34
C THR A 21 -43.04 0.79 5.12
N ALA A 22 -41.75 1.16 5.11
CA ALA A 22 -40.71 0.43 5.84
C ALA A 22 -41.02 0.33 7.34
N ASP A 23 -41.55 1.39 7.95
CA ASP A 23 -41.94 1.42 9.36
C ASP A 23 -43.15 0.53 9.63
N GLN A 24 -44.18 0.56 8.77
CA GLN A 24 -45.35 -0.33 8.88
C GLN A 24 -44.94 -1.81 8.77
N ILE A 25 -44.01 -2.15 7.87
CA ILE A 25 -43.47 -3.51 7.76
C ILE A 25 -42.67 -3.87 9.02
N THR A 26 -41.91 -2.93 9.56
CA THR A 26 -41.12 -3.11 10.80
C THR A 26 -42.03 -3.34 12.01
N ASP A 27 -43.10 -2.56 12.18
CA ASP A 27 -44.07 -2.74 13.27
C ASP A 27 -44.82 -4.08 13.15
N VAL A 28 -45.17 -4.52 11.93
CA VAL A 28 -45.76 -5.85 11.72
C VAL A 28 -44.77 -6.96 12.12
N LEU A 29 -43.49 -6.83 11.77
CA LEU A 29 -42.43 -7.77 12.20
C LEU A 29 -42.21 -7.74 13.73
N ARG A 30 -42.39 -6.58 14.36
CA ARG A 30 -42.21 -6.35 15.80
C ARG A 30 -43.38 -6.85 16.64
N LEU A 31 -44.60 -6.80 16.10
CA LEU A 31 -45.84 -7.29 16.72
C LEU A 31 -46.12 -8.77 16.43
N ALA A 32 -45.60 -9.34 15.34
CA ALA A 32 -45.80 -10.74 14.97
C ALA A 32 -45.48 -11.76 16.09
N PRO A 33 -44.44 -11.60 16.94
CA PRO A 33 -44.18 -12.53 18.04
C PRO A 33 -45.30 -12.54 19.09
N ALA A 34 -45.83 -11.37 19.46
CA ALA A 34 -46.93 -11.26 20.42
C ALA A 34 -48.26 -11.77 19.83
N TRP A 35 -48.48 -11.58 18.52
CA TRP A 35 -49.66 -12.08 17.83
C TRP A 35 -49.63 -13.60 17.60
N LEU A 36 -48.45 -14.19 17.42
CA LEU A 36 -48.27 -15.64 17.36
C LEU A 36 -48.38 -16.29 18.74
N ALA A 37 -48.00 -15.59 19.81
CA ALA A 37 -48.12 -16.07 21.19
C ALA A 37 -49.54 -15.97 21.80
N SER A 38 -50.52 -15.40 21.07
CA SER A 38 -51.88 -15.13 21.57
C SER A 38 -53.00 -15.86 20.83
N GLN A 39 -52.68 -16.79 19.92
CA GLN A 39 -53.68 -17.68 19.31
C GLN A 39 -53.81 -18.99 20.12
N PRO A 40 -55.00 -19.37 20.60
CA PRO A 40 -55.21 -20.65 21.26
C PRO A 40 -55.25 -21.80 20.25
N ASP A 41 -54.72 -22.96 20.63
CA ASP A 41 -54.73 -24.17 19.79
C ASP A 41 -56.15 -24.71 19.53
N GLY A 42 -56.39 -25.10 18.27
CA GLY A 42 -57.46 -26.04 17.90
C GLY A 42 -58.66 -25.47 17.14
N ALA A 43 -58.63 -25.59 15.81
CA ALA A 43 -59.84 -25.62 14.97
C ALA A 43 -59.62 -26.54 13.75
N PRO A 44 -60.56 -27.44 13.39
CA PRO A 44 -60.37 -28.40 12.31
C PRO A 44 -60.49 -27.78 10.92
N ARG A 45 -59.78 -28.36 9.95
CA ARG A 45 -59.68 -27.89 8.56
C ARG A 45 -60.81 -28.49 7.70
N PRO A 46 -61.61 -27.68 6.97
CA PRO A 46 -62.69 -28.21 6.14
C PRO A 46 -62.17 -28.96 4.92
N ALA A 47 -62.90 -30.01 4.52
CA ALA A 47 -62.56 -30.84 3.37
C ALA A 47 -62.88 -30.16 2.01
N SER A 48 -62.07 -30.44 1.00
CA SER A 48 -62.25 -29.92 -0.37
C SER A 48 -63.08 -30.89 -1.22
N ARG A 49 -64.05 -30.34 -1.98
CA ARG A 49 -64.92 -31.08 -2.91
C ARG A 49 -64.23 -31.24 -4.28
N PRO A 50 -64.41 -32.35 -5.03
CA PRO A 50 -63.71 -32.61 -6.29
C PRO A 50 -64.33 -31.90 -7.51
N GLU A 51 -63.53 -31.78 -8.57
CA GLU A 51 -63.91 -31.28 -9.90
C GLU A 51 -63.72 -32.35 -11.02
N PRO A 52 -64.29 -32.16 -12.23
CA PRO A 52 -64.67 -33.25 -13.13
C PRO A 52 -63.59 -33.74 -14.13
N PRO A 53 -63.78 -34.93 -14.75
CA PRO A 53 -62.83 -35.52 -15.69
C PRO A 53 -62.94 -34.97 -17.13
N GLY A 54 -61.80 -34.87 -17.85
CA GLY A 54 -61.74 -34.38 -19.23
C GLY A 54 -60.58 -34.94 -20.07
N HIS A 55 -60.85 -36.06 -20.75
CA HIS A 55 -60.14 -36.65 -21.92
C HIS A 55 -58.62 -36.89 -21.93
N ARG A 56 -58.26 -38.13 -22.30
CA ARG A 56 -56.90 -38.57 -22.64
C ARG A 56 -56.44 -38.05 -24.01
N ARG A 57 -55.12 -38.02 -24.19
CA ARG A 57 -54.47 -38.47 -25.44
C ARG A 57 -53.45 -39.53 -25.06
N ASP A 58 -53.47 -40.65 -25.77
CA ASP A 58 -52.66 -41.83 -25.43
C ASP A 58 -51.22 -41.73 -26.00
N PRO A 59 -50.21 -42.31 -25.33
CA PRO A 59 -48.87 -42.49 -25.89
C PRO A 59 -48.84 -43.68 -26.89
N PRO A 60 -47.95 -43.68 -27.89
CA PRO A 60 -47.78 -44.82 -28.79
C PRO A 60 -47.17 -46.02 -28.05
N ALA A 61 -47.67 -47.22 -28.37
CA ALA A 61 -47.25 -48.47 -27.72
C ALA A 61 -46.05 -49.15 -28.43
N PRO A 62 -45.18 -49.86 -27.68
CA PRO A 62 -44.30 -50.88 -28.24
C PRO A 62 -45.06 -52.22 -28.41
N GLY A 63 -44.88 -52.89 -29.56
CA GLY A 63 -45.25 -54.28 -29.80
C GLY A 63 -44.09 -55.26 -29.51
N PRO A 64 -44.34 -56.59 -29.42
CA PRO A 64 -43.93 -57.27 -28.18
C PRO A 64 -43.22 -58.64 -28.31
N ASP A 65 -42.82 -59.14 -27.13
CA ASP A 65 -42.68 -60.54 -26.67
C ASP A 65 -41.46 -61.44 -27.02
N GLY A 66 -41.21 -62.39 -26.10
CA GLY A 66 -40.10 -63.35 -26.05
C GLY A 66 -39.07 -63.09 -24.92
N ASP A 67 -39.43 -62.84 -23.65
CA ASP A 67 -40.17 -63.69 -22.69
C ASP A 67 -39.32 -64.80 -22.01
N ASP A 68 -39.12 -64.73 -20.67
CA ASP A 68 -39.62 -65.77 -19.74
C ASP A 68 -39.50 -65.37 -18.22
N SER A 69 -40.63 -65.45 -17.54
CA SER A 69 -40.97 -65.70 -16.12
C SER A 69 -39.92 -65.71 -14.97
N LEU A 70 -39.93 -64.62 -14.19
CA LEU A 70 -40.32 -64.52 -12.76
C LEU A 70 -40.19 -65.71 -11.74
N SER A 71 -39.62 -65.36 -10.56
CA SER A 71 -40.07 -65.68 -9.17
C SER A 71 -39.21 -66.55 -8.23
N ILE A 72 -39.16 -66.08 -6.97
CA ILE A 72 -38.38 -66.55 -5.79
C ILE A 72 -39.14 -67.66 -5.02
N PRO A 73 -38.47 -68.49 -4.18
CA PRO A 73 -38.55 -68.22 -2.72
C PRO A 73 -37.36 -68.66 -1.83
N LEU A 74 -36.93 -67.74 -0.94
CA LEU A 74 -36.64 -67.86 0.51
C LEU A 74 -35.73 -68.97 1.14
N TYR A 75 -35.28 -68.64 2.37
CA TYR A 75 -34.56 -69.44 3.39
C TYR A 75 -33.05 -69.70 3.15
N ARG A 76 -32.24 -70.03 4.17
CA ARG A 76 -32.05 -69.55 5.58
C ARG A 76 -30.80 -70.29 6.13
N PHE A 77 -30.00 -69.63 6.96
CA PHE A 77 -28.80 -70.14 7.67
C PHE A 77 -28.81 -71.60 8.13
N SER A 78 -27.62 -72.23 8.07
CA SER A 78 -26.95 -72.90 9.21
C SER A 78 -25.45 -73.06 8.95
N ASP A 79 -24.63 -72.94 10.00
CA ASP A 79 -23.22 -73.37 10.01
C ASP A 79 -23.11 -74.90 10.11
N THR A 80 -21.99 -75.49 9.66
CA THR A 80 -20.99 -76.18 10.54
C THR A 80 -19.79 -76.70 9.73
N ALA A 81 -18.73 -77.16 10.42
CA ALA A 81 -17.45 -77.60 9.84
C ALA A 81 -17.30 -79.14 9.81
N ALA A 82 -16.09 -79.62 9.43
CA ALA A 82 -15.64 -81.02 9.39
C ALA A 82 -16.28 -81.87 8.26
N ASP A 83 -15.60 -82.83 7.60
CA ASP A 83 -14.18 -83.26 7.54
C ASP A 83 -14.06 -84.26 6.35
N ALA A 84 -12.84 -84.73 6.03
CA ALA A 84 -12.53 -85.95 5.28
C ALA A 84 -12.86 -86.03 3.75
N THR A 85 -12.12 -86.78 2.92
CA THR A 85 -10.71 -87.25 2.90
C THR A 85 -10.33 -87.72 1.48
N ARG A 86 -9.04 -87.99 1.23
CA ARG A 86 -8.46 -88.77 0.09
C ARG A 86 -8.43 -88.04 -1.27
N SER A 87 -7.30 -87.89 -2.00
CA SER A 87 -6.13 -88.79 -2.22
C SER A 87 -6.54 -90.07 -2.97
N GLU A 88 -5.78 -90.74 -3.83
CA GLU A 88 -4.33 -91.01 -3.97
C GLU A 88 -4.03 -91.24 -5.48
N ASN A 89 -2.90 -90.96 -6.13
CA ASN A 89 -1.61 -90.28 -5.88
C ASN A 89 -1.21 -89.63 -7.25
N GLY A 90 -0.01 -89.13 -7.61
CA GLY A 90 1.39 -89.10 -7.12
C GLY A 90 2.27 -88.58 -8.30
N ALA A 91 3.61 -88.63 -8.35
CA ALA A 91 4.70 -88.80 -7.38
C ALA A 91 6.03 -88.50 -8.13
N SER A 92 7.15 -88.09 -7.55
CA SER A 92 7.45 -87.71 -6.14
C SER A 92 7.74 -86.19 -6.07
N GLY A 93 8.72 -85.57 -5.39
CA GLY A 93 9.83 -86.05 -4.53
C GLY A 93 10.91 -84.96 -4.35
N ASP A 94 11.97 -85.12 -3.55
CA ASP A 94 12.29 -86.02 -2.41
C ASP A 94 13.57 -85.45 -1.75
N ALA A 95 13.83 -85.49 -0.43
CA ALA A 95 13.03 -85.91 0.73
C ALA A 95 13.49 -85.16 2.02
N SER A 96 12.67 -85.22 3.08
CA SER A 96 12.80 -84.53 4.40
C SER A 96 13.76 -85.28 5.38
N PRO A 97 13.83 -85.03 6.73
CA PRO A 97 13.23 -84.03 7.64
C PRO A 97 14.31 -83.39 8.59
N PRO A 98 14.06 -82.89 9.84
CA PRO A 98 12.83 -82.57 10.57
C PRO A 98 12.75 -81.14 11.15
N ASP A 99 11.67 -80.87 11.90
CA ASP A 99 11.39 -79.61 12.59
C ASP A 99 11.76 -79.67 14.09
N THR A 100 12.33 -78.61 14.66
CA THR A 100 12.37 -78.36 16.13
C THR A 100 12.86 -76.95 16.48
N SER A 101 11.96 -76.17 17.12
CA SER A 101 12.31 -75.02 17.98
C SER A 101 12.49 -75.53 19.44
N PRO A 102 13.32 -74.91 20.32
CA PRO A 102 13.27 -73.46 20.57
C PRO A 102 14.59 -72.71 20.91
N ASP A 103 14.41 -71.38 21.05
CA ASP A 103 15.18 -70.41 21.83
C ASP A 103 16.39 -69.65 21.21
N ARG A 104 16.74 -68.55 21.89
CA ARG A 104 17.63 -67.41 21.57
C ARG A 104 19.13 -67.68 21.77
N PRO A 105 20.08 -66.75 21.42
CA PRO A 105 19.93 -65.45 20.72
C PRO A 105 20.98 -65.17 19.58
N SER A 106 20.90 -63.97 19.01
CA SER A 106 21.99 -63.18 18.35
C SER A 106 22.53 -63.61 16.98
N ALA A 107 22.36 -62.70 16.00
CA ALA A 107 23.14 -62.63 14.76
C ALA A 107 23.31 -61.17 14.31
N SER A 108 24.44 -60.81 13.70
CA SER A 108 24.72 -59.46 13.18
C SER A 108 24.13 -59.26 11.76
N PRO A 109 23.74 -58.03 11.37
CA PRO A 109 23.29 -57.75 10.00
C PRO A 109 24.42 -57.83 8.96
N LEU A 110 24.08 -58.30 7.76
CA LEU A 110 24.90 -58.21 6.54
C LEU A 110 24.56 -56.96 5.72
N GLU A 111 25.52 -56.45 4.94
CA GLU A 111 25.37 -55.22 4.14
C GLU A 111 24.48 -55.38 2.88
N PRO A 112 23.69 -54.34 2.51
CA PRO A 112 23.12 -54.19 1.17
C PRO A 112 24.19 -53.83 0.10
N PRO A 113 23.89 -53.99 -1.21
CA PRO A 113 24.89 -53.90 -2.27
C PRO A 113 25.29 -52.46 -2.64
N GLN A 114 26.57 -52.30 -3.04
CA GLN A 114 27.16 -51.01 -3.41
C GLN A 114 26.90 -50.65 -4.89
N THR A 115 26.19 -49.54 -5.12
CA THR A 115 26.05 -48.94 -6.47
C THR A 115 27.29 -48.08 -6.79
N ARG A 116 27.95 -48.31 -7.93
CA ARG A 116 29.14 -47.54 -8.34
C ARG A 116 28.79 -46.06 -8.57
N GLN A 117 29.46 -45.17 -7.85
CA GLN A 117 29.47 -43.73 -8.12
C GLN A 117 30.70 -43.35 -8.94
N THR A 118 30.53 -42.46 -9.92
CA THR A 118 31.64 -41.83 -10.67
C THR A 118 32.19 -40.62 -9.89
N PRO A 119 33.51 -40.39 -9.87
CA PRO A 119 34.10 -39.33 -9.05
C PRO A 119 33.92 -37.94 -9.68
N ALA A 120 33.15 -37.09 -9.00
CA ALA A 120 33.17 -35.63 -9.12
C ALA A 120 32.99 -35.03 -7.72
N ASP A 121 33.60 -33.86 -7.49
CA ASP A 121 33.50 -33.00 -6.31
C ASP A 121 33.72 -33.65 -4.93
N ALA A 122 35.00 -33.69 -4.54
CA ALA A 122 35.42 -34.07 -3.18
C ALA A 122 35.18 -32.93 -2.17
N ALA A 123 33.94 -32.83 -1.67
CA ALA A 123 33.57 -31.87 -0.62
C ALA A 123 34.27 -32.17 0.73
N THR A 124 34.69 -31.11 1.43
CA THR A 124 35.38 -31.18 2.73
C THR A 124 34.47 -31.78 3.80
N LYS A 125 34.93 -32.83 4.50
CA LYS A 125 34.11 -33.54 5.51
C LYS A 125 34.25 -32.94 6.90
N THR A 126 33.28 -32.13 7.32
CA THR A 126 33.23 -31.55 8.67
C THR A 126 32.72 -32.57 9.70
N PRO A 127 33.39 -32.72 10.87
CA PRO A 127 32.87 -33.50 11.99
C PRO A 127 31.61 -32.87 12.59
N ALA A 128 30.69 -33.71 13.08
CA ALA A 128 29.39 -33.30 13.59
C ALA A 128 28.96 -34.07 14.85
N SER A 129 28.08 -33.46 15.64
CA SER A 129 27.37 -34.12 16.74
C SER A 129 25.90 -34.30 16.39
N GLY A 130 25.30 -35.42 16.85
CA GLY A 130 23.88 -35.71 16.63
C GLY A 130 23.03 -35.18 17.77
N ILE A 131 22.17 -34.21 17.47
CA ILE A 131 21.14 -33.68 18.38
C ILE A 131 19.81 -34.30 17.92
N GLY A 132 19.12 -35.02 18.81
CA GLY A 132 17.82 -35.61 18.49
C GLY A 132 16.71 -34.62 18.83
N ILE A 133 16.12 -33.96 17.84
CA ILE A 133 15.07 -32.97 18.10
C ILE A 133 13.71 -33.63 18.25
N ARG A 134 12.89 -33.09 19.16
CA ARG A 134 11.45 -33.32 19.22
C ARG A 134 10.75 -32.28 18.32
N PRO A 135 10.34 -32.60 17.08
CA PRO A 135 9.80 -31.61 16.17
C PRO A 135 8.36 -31.18 16.56
N PRO A 136 7.88 -30.00 16.11
CA PRO A 136 6.50 -29.55 16.33
C PRO A 136 5.48 -30.57 15.78
N PRO A 137 4.25 -30.69 16.31
CA PRO A 137 3.23 -31.59 15.77
C PRO A 137 2.80 -31.14 14.36
N ALA A 138 2.88 -32.04 13.37
CA ALA A 138 2.52 -31.76 11.98
C ALA A 138 0.99 -31.77 11.72
N LEU A 139 0.20 -32.23 12.69
CA LEU A 139 -1.26 -32.17 12.69
C LEU A 139 -1.78 -31.40 13.93
N PRO A 140 -2.08 -30.08 13.80
CA PRO A 140 -2.59 -29.30 14.90
C PRO A 140 -4.01 -29.75 15.31
N HIS A 141 -4.44 -29.38 16.53
CA HIS A 141 -5.76 -29.71 17.07
C HIS A 141 -6.09 -31.22 17.15
N SER A 142 -5.09 -32.10 17.23
CA SER A 142 -5.24 -33.57 17.30
C SER A 142 -6.30 -34.08 18.31
N LEU A 143 -6.39 -33.44 19.48
CA LEU A 143 -7.39 -33.76 20.51
C LEU A 143 -8.82 -33.33 20.14
N GLU A 144 -8.98 -32.32 19.30
CA GLU A 144 -10.27 -31.87 18.75
C GLU A 144 -10.69 -32.69 17.53
N LEU A 145 -9.75 -33.05 16.64
CA LEU A 145 -9.97 -34.05 15.60
C LEU A 145 -10.44 -35.38 16.23
N THR A 146 -9.82 -35.77 17.36
CA THR A 146 -10.24 -36.93 18.18
C THR A 146 -11.63 -36.75 18.80
N ARG A 147 -12.10 -35.52 19.06
CA ARG A 147 -13.47 -35.23 19.53
C ARG A 147 -14.49 -35.31 18.40
N ALA A 148 -14.21 -34.67 17.27
CA ALA A 148 -15.07 -34.65 16.07
C ALA A 148 -15.46 -36.06 15.60
N LEU A 149 -14.48 -36.97 15.57
CA LEU A 149 -14.66 -38.35 15.12
C LEU A 149 -15.36 -39.27 16.15
N ARG A 150 -15.68 -38.80 17.36
CA ARG A 150 -16.33 -39.64 18.41
C ARG A 150 -17.68 -40.20 17.98
N ARG A 151 -18.38 -39.57 17.04
CA ARG A 151 -19.67 -40.06 16.51
C ARG A 151 -19.57 -41.47 15.95
N PHE A 152 -18.44 -41.84 15.31
CA PHE A 152 -18.23 -43.19 14.80
C PHE A 152 -18.20 -44.27 15.90
N LYS A 153 -17.83 -43.95 17.15
CA LYS A 153 -17.90 -44.90 18.29
C LYS A 153 -19.33 -45.40 18.55
N GLN A 154 -20.36 -44.66 18.10
CA GLN A 154 -21.76 -45.06 18.27
C GLN A 154 -22.19 -46.15 17.29
N VAL A 155 -21.33 -46.57 16.35
CA VAL A 155 -21.62 -47.59 15.34
C VAL A 155 -21.00 -48.92 15.77
N THR A 156 -21.75 -49.63 16.60
CA THR A 156 -21.40 -50.95 17.12
C THR A 156 -22.38 -52.01 16.62
N HIS A 157 -21.96 -53.27 16.70
CA HIS A 157 -22.77 -54.45 16.44
C HIS A 157 -22.75 -55.36 17.69
N PRO A 158 -23.76 -56.22 17.91
CA PRO A 158 -23.73 -57.17 19.01
C PRO A 158 -22.57 -58.14 18.80
N GLY A 159 -21.62 -58.14 19.73
CA GLY A 159 -20.47 -59.03 19.68
C GLY A 159 -20.81 -60.49 19.93
N ARG A 160 -19.78 -61.33 20.02
CA ARG A 160 -19.94 -62.75 20.36
C ARG A 160 -20.64 -62.90 21.72
N PRO A 161 -21.59 -63.84 21.88
CA PRO A 161 -22.20 -64.13 23.17
C PRO A 161 -21.15 -64.53 24.21
N GLN A 162 -21.16 -63.86 25.35
CA GLN A 162 -20.26 -64.08 26.48
C GLN A 162 -21.08 -64.22 27.76
N VAL A 163 -20.53 -64.93 28.75
CA VAL A 163 -21.16 -65.03 30.07
C VAL A 163 -20.94 -63.72 30.82
N ASP A 164 -22.03 -63.06 31.19
CA ASP A 164 -22.00 -61.96 32.14
C ASP A 164 -21.92 -62.56 33.54
N ILE A 165 -20.73 -62.54 34.14
CA ILE A 165 -20.47 -63.23 35.41
C ILE A 165 -21.31 -62.62 36.53
N ASP A 166 -21.34 -61.29 36.63
CA ASP A 166 -22.05 -60.59 37.69
C ASP A 166 -23.58 -60.75 37.54
N ALA A 167 -24.12 -60.61 36.33
CA ALA A 167 -25.55 -60.85 36.10
C ALA A 167 -25.92 -62.33 36.29
N SER A 168 -25.04 -63.28 35.96
CA SER A 168 -25.25 -64.72 36.23
C SER A 168 -25.26 -65.02 37.73
N VAL A 169 -24.37 -64.40 38.51
CA VAL A 169 -24.34 -64.51 39.98
C VAL A 169 -25.63 -63.95 40.58
N GLN A 170 -26.04 -62.75 40.18
CA GLN A 170 -27.28 -62.12 40.67
C GLN A 170 -28.54 -62.93 40.26
N ALA A 171 -28.60 -63.42 39.02
CA ALA A 171 -29.71 -64.25 38.56
C ALA A 171 -29.77 -65.60 39.30
N THR A 172 -28.62 -66.23 39.55
CA THR A 172 -28.51 -67.48 40.33
C THR A 172 -28.94 -67.29 41.79
N ALA A 173 -28.56 -66.17 42.41
CA ALA A 173 -28.98 -65.80 43.77
C ALA A 173 -30.51 -65.60 43.85
N HIS A 174 -31.09 -64.83 42.92
CA HIS A 174 -32.54 -64.62 42.86
C HIS A 174 -33.33 -65.88 42.46
N ALA A 175 -32.74 -66.81 41.71
CA ALA A 175 -33.36 -68.09 41.32
C ALA A 175 -33.32 -69.17 42.43
N ALA A 176 -33.11 -68.77 43.68
CA ALA A 176 -33.07 -69.62 44.88
C ALA A 176 -32.09 -70.80 44.75
N GLY A 177 -30.89 -70.54 44.22
CA GLY A 177 -29.81 -71.52 44.09
C GLY A 177 -29.85 -72.36 42.81
N ARG A 178 -30.78 -72.14 41.90
CA ARG A 178 -30.69 -72.68 40.52
C ARG A 178 -29.64 -71.88 39.75
N PHE A 179 -28.66 -72.56 39.16
CA PHE A 179 -27.64 -71.91 38.34
C PHE A 179 -28.26 -71.31 37.06
N VAL A 180 -28.18 -69.98 36.92
CA VAL A 180 -28.70 -69.23 35.78
C VAL A 180 -27.55 -68.48 35.12
N VAL A 181 -27.21 -68.88 33.89
CA VAL A 181 -26.22 -68.20 33.06
C VAL A 181 -26.88 -67.08 32.28
N VAL A 182 -26.52 -65.84 32.58
CA VAL A 182 -26.90 -64.66 31.79
C VAL A 182 -25.87 -64.45 30.69
N MET A 183 -26.31 -64.59 29.44
CA MET A 183 -25.48 -64.34 28.27
C MET A 183 -25.67 -62.90 27.79
N THR A 184 -24.61 -62.10 27.72
CA THR A 184 -24.61 -60.78 27.07
C THR A 184 -23.87 -60.82 25.75
N ARG A 185 -24.10 -59.82 24.91
CA ARG A 185 -23.35 -59.57 23.66
C ARG A 185 -22.73 -58.19 23.76
N PRO A 186 -21.50 -58.05 24.30
CA PRO A 186 -20.86 -56.75 24.42
C PRO A 186 -20.74 -56.07 23.05
N PRO A 187 -20.92 -54.75 22.95
CA PRO A 187 -20.95 -54.06 21.67
C PRO A 187 -19.56 -53.98 21.04
N GLU A 188 -19.36 -54.69 19.91
CA GLU A 188 -18.12 -54.68 19.13
C GLU A 188 -18.14 -53.57 18.07
N ARG A 189 -16.97 -53.01 17.74
CA ARG A 189 -16.83 -51.95 16.71
C ARG A 189 -17.25 -52.49 15.34
N ALA A 190 -18.24 -51.87 14.70
CA ALA A 190 -18.82 -52.38 13.44
C ALA A 190 -18.20 -51.78 12.16
N LEU A 191 -17.27 -50.83 12.29
CA LEU A 191 -16.68 -50.09 11.18
C LEU A 191 -15.19 -50.39 11.00
N ASP A 192 -14.77 -50.67 9.77
CA ASP A 192 -13.39 -50.61 9.31
C ASP A 192 -13.15 -49.33 8.49
N LEU A 193 -11.92 -48.83 8.47
CA LEU A 193 -11.54 -47.64 7.69
C LEU A 193 -10.40 -47.94 6.71
N ALA A 194 -10.60 -47.57 5.44
CA ALA A 194 -9.53 -47.45 4.46
C ALA A 194 -9.16 -45.97 4.29
N LEU A 195 -7.99 -45.58 4.79
CA LEU A 195 -7.39 -44.28 4.51
C LEU A 195 -6.57 -44.40 3.22
N VAL A 196 -6.98 -43.69 2.18
CA VAL A 196 -6.41 -43.80 0.83
C VAL A 196 -5.72 -42.47 0.50
N VAL A 197 -4.40 -42.41 0.62
CA VAL A 197 -3.60 -41.19 0.41
C VAL A 197 -3.15 -41.12 -1.05
N ASP A 198 -3.43 -40.02 -1.73
CA ASP A 198 -2.93 -39.76 -3.09
C ASP A 198 -1.40 -39.72 -3.13
N SER A 199 -0.81 -40.39 -4.12
CA SER A 199 0.64 -40.49 -4.29
C SER A 199 1.24 -39.34 -5.13
N GLY A 200 0.49 -38.27 -5.41
CA GLY A 200 0.91 -37.09 -6.19
C GLY A 200 2.22 -36.43 -5.69
N PRO A 201 2.94 -35.64 -6.52
CA PRO A 201 4.20 -35.03 -6.09
C PRO A 201 4.02 -34.04 -4.92
N SER A 202 2.97 -33.21 -5.02
CA SER A 202 2.51 -32.25 -4.02
C SER A 202 1.93 -32.89 -2.74
N MET A 203 1.67 -34.20 -2.76
CA MET A 203 1.17 -34.94 -1.60
C MET A 203 2.27 -35.30 -0.58
N GLN A 204 3.54 -35.28 -0.98
CA GLN A 204 4.66 -35.80 -0.16
C GLN A 204 4.95 -34.93 1.08
N VAL A 205 4.70 -33.62 1.01
CA VAL A 205 4.85 -32.69 2.16
C VAL A 205 3.82 -32.91 3.28
N TRP A 206 2.96 -33.92 3.13
CA TRP A 206 1.93 -34.34 4.09
C TRP A 206 2.16 -35.73 4.67
N ASP A 207 3.21 -36.46 4.26
CA ASP A 207 3.42 -37.84 4.71
C ASP A 207 3.40 -37.93 6.25
N ARG A 208 4.11 -37.02 6.93
CA ARG A 208 4.08 -36.89 8.40
C ARG A 208 2.71 -36.49 8.96
N THR A 209 2.00 -35.56 8.31
CA THR A 209 0.63 -35.16 8.73
C THR A 209 -0.35 -36.33 8.62
N PHE A 210 -0.15 -37.24 7.65
CA PHE A 210 -0.94 -38.47 7.52
C PHE A 210 -0.55 -39.55 8.53
N ASP A 211 0.73 -39.64 8.91
CA ASP A 211 1.17 -40.51 10.02
C ASP A 211 0.52 -40.07 11.35
N GLU A 212 0.50 -38.76 11.63
CA GLU A 212 -0.18 -38.22 12.81
C GLU A 212 -1.72 -38.37 12.71
N LEU A 213 -2.31 -38.27 11.51
CA LEU A 213 -3.75 -38.52 11.30
C LEU A 213 -4.10 -40.00 11.51
N GLU A 214 -3.27 -40.94 11.05
CA GLU A 214 -3.47 -42.37 11.26
C GLU A 214 -3.40 -42.73 12.75
N LEU A 215 -2.47 -42.12 13.49
CA LEU A 215 -2.41 -42.22 14.95
C LEU A 215 -3.67 -41.62 15.63
N VAL A 216 -4.17 -40.46 15.18
CA VAL A 216 -5.43 -39.87 15.68
C VAL A 216 -6.62 -40.80 15.40
N LEU A 217 -6.74 -41.35 14.19
CA LEU A 217 -7.80 -42.29 13.81
C LEU A 217 -7.77 -43.56 14.66
N ALA A 218 -6.57 -44.07 14.99
CA ALA A 218 -6.40 -45.20 15.90
C ALA A 218 -6.77 -44.84 17.35
N GLN A 219 -6.33 -43.68 17.85
CA GLN A 219 -6.65 -43.18 19.21
C GLN A 219 -8.13 -42.89 19.41
N VAL A 220 -8.86 -42.48 18.37
CA VAL A 220 -10.34 -42.41 18.41
C VAL A 220 -10.93 -43.77 18.76
N GLY A 221 -10.36 -44.88 18.30
CA GLY A 221 -10.81 -46.23 18.67
C GLY A 221 -12.28 -46.50 18.34
N ALA A 222 -12.80 -45.87 17.28
CA ALA A 222 -14.13 -46.15 16.73
C ALA A 222 -14.09 -47.32 15.74
N PHE A 223 -12.97 -47.49 15.04
CA PHE A 223 -12.80 -48.49 13.99
C PHE A 223 -12.23 -49.80 14.54
N ARG A 224 -12.66 -50.92 13.96
CA ARG A 224 -12.17 -52.28 14.22
C ARG A 224 -10.80 -52.49 13.59
N THR A 225 -10.68 -52.20 12.29
CA THR A 225 -9.40 -52.08 11.59
C THR A 225 -9.27 -50.73 10.91
N ILE A 226 -8.03 -50.26 10.79
CA ILE A 226 -7.63 -49.11 9.95
C ILE A 226 -6.59 -49.66 8.98
N SER A 227 -6.66 -49.25 7.72
CA SER A 227 -5.69 -49.64 6.69
C SER A 227 -5.33 -48.44 5.83
N ARG A 228 -4.04 -48.13 5.74
CA ARG A 228 -3.50 -47.12 4.84
C ARG A 228 -3.15 -47.72 3.48
N TRP A 229 -3.46 -46.97 2.44
CA TRP A 229 -3.21 -47.32 1.04
C TRP A 229 -2.72 -46.09 0.29
N SER A 230 -1.74 -46.26 -0.60
CA SER A 230 -1.27 -45.17 -1.47
C SER A 230 -1.94 -45.28 -2.85
N LEU A 231 -2.53 -44.19 -3.34
CA LEU A 231 -3.31 -44.14 -4.57
C LEU A 231 -2.46 -43.64 -5.75
N ASP A 232 -2.10 -44.56 -6.64
CA ASP A 232 -1.34 -44.27 -7.85
C ASP A 232 -2.30 -44.01 -9.02
N SER A 233 -2.41 -42.74 -9.40
CA SER A 233 -3.25 -42.24 -10.50
C SER A 233 -2.46 -41.97 -11.79
N ARG A 234 -1.13 -42.17 -11.80
CA ARG A 234 -0.23 -41.79 -12.92
C ARG A 234 -0.23 -42.79 -14.07
N GLY A 235 -0.39 -44.08 -13.76
CA GLY A 235 -0.31 -45.16 -14.75
C GLY A 235 -1.56 -45.31 -15.64
N ASP A 236 -1.49 -46.21 -16.63
CA ASP A 236 -2.66 -46.52 -17.48
C ASP A 236 -3.88 -47.00 -16.68
N ARG A 237 -3.69 -47.60 -15.50
CA ARG A 237 -4.75 -48.01 -14.59
C ARG A 237 -4.48 -47.45 -13.21
N VAL A 238 -5.51 -46.89 -12.59
CA VAL A 238 -5.46 -46.44 -11.19
C VAL A 238 -5.26 -47.65 -10.28
N ARG A 239 -4.25 -47.59 -9.40
CA ARG A 239 -3.88 -48.64 -8.46
C ARG A 239 -3.90 -48.15 -7.03
N LEU A 240 -4.04 -49.08 -6.10
CA LEU A 240 -3.76 -48.89 -4.68
C LEU A 240 -2.47 -49.65 -4.36
N GLU A 241 -1.62 -49.09 -3.53
CA GLU A 241 -0.42 -49.75 -3.00
C GLU A 241 -0.64 -50.05 -1.52
N ASP A 242 -0.34 -51.29 -1.10
CA ASP A 242 -0.33 -51.63 0.33
C ASP A 242 0.97 -51.15 1.00
N THR A 243 1.00 -51.15 2.34
CA THR A 243 2.19 -50.76 3.13
C THR A 243 3.42 -51.65 2.91
N GLY A 244 3.30 -52.74 2.15
CA GLY A 244 4.40 -53.58 1.66
C GLY A 244 4.80 -53.31 0.21
N GLY A 245 4.36 -52.21 -0.40
CA GLY A 245 4.69 -51.81 -1.78
C GLY A 245 3.97 -52.59 -2.88
N ARG A 246 2.97 -53.44 -2.55
CA ARG A 246 2.30 -54.28 -3.56
C ARG A 246 1.11 -53.53 -4.17
N LYS A 247 1.05 -53.48 -5.51
CA LYS A 247 0.02 -52.76 -6.26
C LYS A 247 -1.24 -53.62 -6.54
N HIS A 248 -2.35 -53.23 -5.95
CA HIS A 248 -3.69 -53.83 -6.03
C HIS A 248 -4.64 -53.00 -6.94
N PRO A 249 -5.74 -53.58 -7.48
CA PRO A 249 -6.80 -52.81 -8.12
C PRO A 249 -7.69 -52.11 -7.07
N VAL A 250 -8.30 -50.97 -7.42
CA VAL A 250 -9.22 -50.23 -6.51
C VAL A 250 -10.41 -51.08 -6.04
N SER A 251 -10.83 -52.08 -6.82
CA SER A 251 -11.86 -53.05 -6.43
C SER A 251 -11.50 -53.88 -5.19
N ARG A 252 -10.24 -53.89 -4.73
CA ARG A 252 -9.82 -54.59 -3.50
C ARG A 252 -10.43 -53.98 -2.23
N LEU A 253 -10.83 -52.71 -2.24
CA LEU A 253 -11.48 -52.05 -1.11
C LEU A 253 -12.99 -52.31 -1.03
N VAL A 254 -13.63 -52.62 -2.17
CA VAL A 254 -15.10 -52.71 -2.31
C VAL A 254 -15.66 -53.72 -1.31
N ASP A 255 -16.52 -53.24 -0.42
CA ASP A 255 -17.17 -54.02 0.62
C ASP A 255 -18.65 -53.61 0.71
N PRO A 256 -19.56 -54.36 0.05
CA PRO A 256 -21.00 -54.05 0.05
C PRO A 256 -21.71 -54.27 1.40
N SER A 257 -21.02 -54.72 2.45
CA SER A 257 -21.63 -54.93 3.77
C SER A 257 -22.02 -53.64 4.50
N GLY A 258 -21.50 -52.49 4.05
CA GLY A 258 -21.61 -51.21 4.76
C GLY A 258 -20.71 -51.11 6.00
N SER A 259 -19.94 -52.16 6.34
CA SER A 259 -18.99 -52.15 7.46
C SER A 259 -17.69 -51.41 7.17
N ARG A 260 -17.35 -51.10 5.91
CA ARG A 260 -16.13 -50.33 5.58
C ARG A 260 -16.43 -48.93 5.06
N LEU A 261 -15.71 -47.96 5.62
CA LEU A 261 -15.61 -46.58 5.14
C LEU A 261 -14.35 -46.41 4.30
N VAL A 262 -14.42 -45.59 3.24
CA VAL A 262 -13.24 -45.14 2.48
C VAL A 262 -13.10 -43.63 2.61
N LEU A 263 -11.93 -43.17 3.05
CA LEU A 263 -11.58 -41.75 3.14
C LEU A 263 -10.36 -41.49 2.25
N ILE A 264 -10.55 -40.71 1.19
CA ILE A 264 -9.56 -40.50 0.12
C ILE A 264 -8.92 -39.15 0.29
N ALA A 265 -7.68 -39.12 0.77
CA ALA A 265 -6.93 -37.90 1.05
C ALA A 265 -6.15 -37.42 -0.18
N THR A 266 -6.41 -36.20 -0.64
CA THR A 266 -5.83 -35.66 -1.88
C THR A 266 -5.91 -34.15 -1.94
N ASP A 267 -4.99 -33.51 -2.66
CA ASP A 267 -5.12 -32.14 -3.16
C ASP A 267 -6.01 -32.06 -4.42
N GLY A 268 -6.11 -33.14 -5.19
CA GLY A 268 -6.81 -33.20 -6.47
C GLY A 268 -6.17 -32.37 -7.60
N VAL A 269 -4.87 -32.04 -7.53
CA VAL A 269 -4.17 -31.26 -8.58
C VAL A 269 -3.32 -32.11 -9.53
N GLY A 270 -2.98 -33.34 -9.15
CA GLY A 270 -2.16 -34.23 -9.99
C GLY A 270 -2.84 -34.63 -11.32
N ASP A 271 -2.07 -34.74 -12.40
CA ASP A 271 -2.53 -34.99 -13.78
C ASP A 271 -3.61 -36.08 -13.90
N GLY A 272 -3.48 -37.17 -13.13
CA GLY A 272 -4.42 -38.30 -13.11
C GLY A 272 -5.84 -37.95 -12.65
N TRP A 273 -6.02 -36.90 -11.86
CA TRP A 273 -7.33 -36.43 -11.38
C TRP A 273 -8.18 -35.77 -12.46
N TYR A 274 -7.56 -35.19 -13.48
CA TYR A 274 -8.29 -34.63 -14.62
C TYR A 274 -8.69 -35.71 -15.65
N GLY A 275 -8.27 -36.96 -15.45
CA GLY A 275 -8.61 -38.10 -16.31
C GLY A 275 -9.82 -38.90 -15.82
N ALA A 276 -10.73 -39.29 -16.72
CA ALA A 276 -11.94 -40.06 -16.38
C ALA A 276 -11.70 -41.46 -15.76
N LYS A 277 -10.45 -41.93 -15.67
CA LYS A 277 -10.09 -43.25 -15.13
C LYS A 277 -10.29 -43.33 -13.60
N ILE A 278 -9.90 -42.29 -12.86
CA ILE A 278 -10.05 -42.25 -11.40
C ILE A 278 -11.52 -42.07 -11.00
N TRP A 279 -12.24 -41.16 -11.66
CA TRP A 279 -13.65 -40.90 -11.39
C TRP A 279 -14.54 -42.15 -11.57
N ARG A 280 -14.25 -43.01 -12.57
CA ARG A 280 -14.89 -44.33 -12.73
C ARG A 280 -14.52 -45.33 -11.64
N ALA A 281 -13.39 -45.16 -10.95
CA ALA A 281 -13.03 -45.97 -9.80
C ALA A 281 -13.72 -45.48 -8.52
N LEU A 282 -13.77 -44.15 -8.32
CA LEU A 282 -14.54 -43.52 -7.24
C LEU A 282 -16.03 -43.80 -7.36
N ASP A 283 -16.57 -43.81 -8.58
CA ASP A 283 -17.98 -44.11 -8.84
C ASP A 283 -18.38 -45.52 -8.37
N ARG A 284 -17.49 -46.51 -8.56
CA ARG A 284 -17.72 -47.88 -8.06
C ARG A 284 -17.64 -47.97 -6.54
N LEU A 285 -16.72 -47.25 -5.91
CA LEU A 285 -16.66 -47.16 -4.44
C LEU A 285 -17.94 -46.50 -3.90
N ALA A 286 -18.24 -45.28 -4.35
CA ALA A 286 -19.45 -44.53 -3.96
C ALA A 286 -20.76 -45.30 -4.24
N SER A 287 -20.81 -46.13 -5.30
CA SER A 287 -21.98 -46.96 -5.59
C SER A 287 -22.19 -48.10 -4.58
N SER A 288 -21.10 -48.69 -4.06
CA SER A 288 -21.13 -49.89 -3.21
C SER A 288 -20.90 -49.66 -1.72
N MET A 289 -20.28 -48.54 -1.31
CA MET A 289 -19.91 -48.29 0.10
C MET A 289 -19.76 -46.79 0.42
N PRO A 290 -19.92 -46.37 1.69
CA PRO A 290 -19.74 -44.97 2.08
C PRO A 290 -18.30 -44.51 1.86
N THR A 291 -18.15 -43.51 0.98
CA THR A 291 -16.87 -43.03 0.43
C THR A 291 -16.80 -41.51 0.52
N ALA A 292 -15.72 -40.92 1.02
CA ALA A 292 -15.55 -39.47 1.10
C ALA A 292 -14.17 -39.01 0.64
N ILE A 293 -14.07 -37.78 0.16
CA ILE A 293 -12.81 -37.11 -0.17
C ILE A 293 -12.39 -36.27 1.05
N LEU A 294 -11.21 -36.54 1.60
CA LEU A 294 -10.53 -35.65 2.54
C LEU A 294 -9.66 -34.69 1.73
N GLN A 295 -10.16 -33.48 1.49
CA GLN A 295 -9.44 -32.47 0.75
C GLN A 295 -8.54 -31.69 1.71
N ILE A 296 -7.24 -31.69 1.42
CA ILE A 296 -6.19 -31.08 2.27
C ILE A 296 -5.94 -29.60 1.98
N LEU A 297 -6.24 -29.12 0.77
CA LEU A 297 -6.20 -27.69 0.44
C LEU A 297 -7.27 -26.92 1.22
N ALA A 298 -7.01 -25.64 1.50
CA ALA A 298 -8.01 -24.71 2.03
C ALA A 298 -9.21 -24.56 1.07
N ARG A 299 -10.41 -24.28 1.63
CA ARG A 299 -11.70 -24.39 0.92
C ARG A 299 -11.80 -23.54 -0.36
N ASP A 300 -11.14 -22.39 -0.40
CA ASP A 300 -11.16 -21.50 -1.57
C ASP A 300 -10.41 -22.09 -2.78
N TYR A 301 -9.38 -22.92 -2.54
CA TYR A 301 -8.62 -23.59 -3.59
C TYR A 301 -9.36 -24.75 -4.25
N TRP A 302 -10.37 -25.33 -3.59
CA TRP A 302 -11.09 -26.50 -4.10
C TRP A 302 -11.62 -26.24 -5.53
N ALA A 303 -12.04 -24.99 -5.78
CA ALA A 303 -12.47 -24.47 -7.08
C ALA A 303 -11.48 -24.64 -8.24
N HIS A 304 -10.18 -24.78 -7.95
CA HIS A 304 -9.09 -24.83 -8.94
C HIS A 304 -8.50 -26.24 -9.10
N THR A 305 -8.87 -27.16 -8.21
CA THR A 305 -8.55 -28.59 -8.28
C THR A 305 -9.45 -29.33 -9.28
N ALA A 306 -9.14 -30.58 -9.59
CA ALA A 306 -10.04 -31.48 -10.30
C ALA A 306 -11.30 -31.83 -9.51
N ILE A 307 -11.30 -31.66 -8.18
CA ILE A 307 -12.45 -31.87 -7.29
C ILE A 307 -13.49 -30.75 -7.50
N GLY A 308 -13.04 -29.53 -7.72
CA GLY A 308 -13.88 -28.37 -8.00
C GLY A 308 -14.64 -27.82 -6.79
N ARG A 309 -15.53 -26.85 -7.03
CA ARG A 309 -16.40 -26.29 -5.99
C ARG A 309 -17.48 -27.30 -5.59
N PRO A 310 -17.79 -27.47 -4.29
CA PRO A 310 -18.97 -28.22 -3.88
C PRO A 310 -20.25 -27.65 -4.50
N TYR A 311 -21.12 -28.53 -4.96
CA TYR A 311 -22.39 -28.17 -5.63
C TYR A 311 -23.57 -29.09 -5.26
N VAL A 312 -23.31 -30.14 -4.48
CA VAL A 312 -24.33 -30.89 -3.75
C VAL A 312 -24.05 -30.80 -2.25
N ILE A 313 -25.10 -30.86 -1.45
CA ILE A 313 -25.01 -31.23 -0.04
C ILE A 313 -25.68 -32.60 0.12
N THR A 314 -25.12 -33.42 1.00
CA THR A 314 -25.41 -34.86 1.08
C THR A 314 -25.57 -35.31 2.54
N ARG A 315 -26.31 -36.41 2.76
CA ARG A 315 -26.33 -37.13 4.04
C ARG A 315 -26.75 -38.59 3.86
N ALA A 316 -26.27 -39.47 4.73
CA ALA A 316 -26.65 -40.88 4.72
C ALA A 316 -28.07 -41.06 5.31
N PRO A 317 -28.96 -41.88 4.69
CA PRO A 317 -30.26 -42.20 5.26
C PRO A 317 -30.15 -43.15 6.46
N HIS A 318 -29.10 -43.97 6.50
CA HIS A 318 -28.75 -44.85 7.61
C HIS A 318 -27.24 -45.11 7.66
N ARG A 319 -26.78 -45.69 8.77
CA ARG A 319 -25.39 -46.10 8.99
C ARG A 319 -24.95 -47.12 7.93
N GLY A 320 -23.73 -46.97 7.44
CA GLY A 320 -23.16 -47.89 6.43
C GLY A 320 -23.79 -47.80 5.04
N ALA A 321 -24.73 -46.87 4.80
CA ALA A 321 -25.33 -46.69 3.47
C ALA A 321 -24.25 -46.34 2.43
N PRO A 322 -24.27 -46.92 1.22
CA PRO A 322 -23.44 -46.45 0.12
C PRO A 322 -23.86 -45.04 -0.32
N ASN A 323 -22.94 -44.27 -0.90
CA ASN A 323 -23.26 -42.93 -1.38
C ASN A 323 -24.38 -42.94 -2.45
N SER A 324 -24.55 -44.03 -3.19
CA SER A 324 -25.68 -44.24 -4.12
C SER A 324 -27.06 -44.09 -3.48
N GLN A 325 -27.17 -44.27 -2.16
CA GLN A 325 -28.40 -44.14 -1.38
C GLN A 325 -28.48 -42.82 -0.58
N TYR A 326 -27.46 -41.95 -0.64
CA TYR A 326 -27.46 -40.69 0.12
C TYR A 326 -28.58 -39.76 -0.34
N GLU A 327 -29.25 -39.12 0.62
CA GLU A 327 -30.08 -37.97 0.30
C GLU A 327 -29.17 -36.86 -0.25
N THR A 328 -29.60 -36.22 -1.34
CA THR A 328 -28.87 -35.09 -1.93
C THR A 328 -29.76 -33.89 -2.17
N ARG A 329 -29.23 -32.70 -1.96
CA ARG A 329 -29.78 -31.43 -2.45
C ARG A 329 -28.71 -30.77 -3.31
N ARG A 330 -29.10 -30.25 -4.47
CA ARG A 330 -28.18 -29.64 -5.44
C ARG A 330 -28.34 -28.12 -5.44
N ALA A 331 -27.25 -27.39 -5.65
CA ALA A 331 -27.34 -25.96 -5.89
C ALA A 331 -28.11 -25.67 -7.19
N VAL A 332 -28.90 -24.60 -7.25
CA VAL A 332 -29.82 -24.32 -8.38
C VAL A 332 -29.07 -24.11 -9.71
N TRP A 333 -27.82 -23.62 -9.64
CA TRP A 333 -26.93 -23.46 -10.79
C TRP A 333 -26.27 -24.77 -11.27
N ALA A 334 -26.33 -25.85 -10.47
CA ALA A 334 -25.80 -27.14 -10.84
C ALA A 334 -26.83 -27.93 -11.66
N GLY A 335 -26.51 -28.19 -12.93
CA GLY A 335 -27.37 -28.96 -13.83
C GLY A 335 -27.53 -30.43 -13.43
N ARG A 336 -28.12 -31.24 -14.31
CA ARG A 336 -28.29 -32.69 -14.12
C ARG A 336 -26.95 -33.44 -14.27
N THR A 337 -26.02 -33.24 -13.34
CA THR A 337 -24.75 -33.97 -13.28
C THR A 337 -25.00 -35.47 -13.08
N ARG A 338 -24.19 -36.27 -13.76
CA ARG A 338 -24.18 -37.74 -13.68
C ARG A 338 -23.34 -38.21 -12.48
N GLY A 339 -23.42 -39.50 -12.16
CA GLY A 339 -22.62 -40.12 -11.10
C GLY A 339 -23.24 -39.99 -9.70
N HIS A 340 -22.77 -40.84 -8.79
CA HIS A 340 -23.14 -40.86 -7.38
C HIS A 340 -22.53 -39.67 -6.61
N PRO A 341 -23.10 -39.22 -5.48
CA PRO A 341 -22.51 -38.16 -4.69
C PRO A 341 -21.18 -38.58 -4.04
N LEU A 342 -20.33 -37.61 -3.75
CA LEU A 342 -19.09 -37.73 -2.96
C LEU A 342 -19.03 -36.55 -1.99
N PRO A 343 -19.14 -36.79 -0.66
CA PRO A 343 -18.78 -35.81 0.36
C PRO A 343 -17.35 -35.32 0.17
N ILE A 344 -17.14 -34.01 0.36
CA ILE A 344 -15.82 -33.40 0.49
C ILE A 344 -15.69 -32.88 1.92
N VAL A 345 -14.60 -33.27 2.56
CA VAL A 345 -14.33 -33.06 3.98
C VAL A 345 -13.01 -32.32 4.10
N ALA A 346 -13.00 -31.18 4.78
CA ALA A 346 -11.75 -30.50 5.12
C ALA A 346 -11.00 -31.27 6.21
N LEU A 347 -9.66 -31.22 6.20
CA LEU A 347 -8.83 -31.70 7.31
C LEU A 347 -8.88 -30.72 8.50
N SER A 348 -10.06 -30.61 9.13
CA SER A 348 -10.31 -29.77 10.31
C SER A 348 -11.30 -30.45 11.28
N PRO A 349 -11.35 -30.06 12.56
CA PRO A 349 -12.30 -30.63 13.51
C PRO A 349 -13.76 -30.44 13.08
N GLU A 350 -14.11 -29.25 12.58
CA GLU A 350 -15.46 -28.93 12.10
C GLU A 350 -15.83 -29.75 10.85
N GLY A 351 -14.91 -29.91 9.89
CA GLY A 351 -15.15 -30.69 8.69
C GLY A 351 -15.40 -32.16 9.00
N LEU A 352 -14.53 -32.76 9.81
CA LEU A 352 -14.66 -34.15 10.25
C LEU A 352 -15.90 -34.39 11.11
N GLU A 353 -16.32 -33.44 11.96
CA GLU A 353 -17.57 -33.60 12.73
C GLU A 353 -18.80 -33.51 11.83
N HIS A 354 -18.90 -32.52 10.94
CA HIS A 354 -20.03 -32.42 10.01
C HIS A 354 -20.16 -33.67 9.14
N TRP A 355 -19.04 -34.21 8.64
CA TRP A 355 -19.02 -35.48 7.91
C TRP A 355 -19.46 -36.65 8.79
N ALA A 356 -18.92 -36.78 10.00
CA ALA A 356 -19.29 -37.88 10.91
C ALA A 356 -20.78 -37.83 11.31
N GLN A 357 -21.34 -36.65 11.56
CA GLN A 357 -22.78 -36.47 11.80
C GLN A 357 -23.63 -36.82 10.57
N ALA A 358 -23.21 -36.41 9.36
CA ALA A 358 -23.93 -36.70 8.12
C ALA A 358 -23.87 -38.17 7.70
N ALA A 359 -22.76 -38.88 7.99
CA ALA A 359 -22.54 -40.28 7.62
C ALA A 359 -23.04 -41.31 8.66
N VAL A 360 -23.03 -40.96 9.96
CA VAL A 360 -23.45 -41.88 11.04
C VAL A 360 -24.89 -41.67 11.49
N SER A 361 -25.37 -40.42 11.47
CA SER A 361 -26.63 -40.05 12.12
C SER A 361 -27.66 -39.43 11.16
N GLY A 362 -27.24 -38.99 9.97
CA GLY A 362 -28.10 -38.25 9.04
C GLY A 362 -28.59 -36.90 9.60
N THR A 363 -28.05 -36.43 10.74
CA THR A 363 -28.53 -35.23 11.45
C THR A 363 -27.99 -33.94 10.85
N ALA A 364 -26.83 -34.01 10.19
CA ALA A 364 -26.21 -32.90 9.47
C ALA A 364 -26.25 -33.15 7.95
N TRP A 365 -26.04 -32.09 7.19
CA TRP A 365 -25.70 -32.16 5.76
C TRP A 365 -24.20 -31.85 5.61
N THR A 366 -23.52 -32.58 4.73
CA THR A 366 -22.09 -32.36 4.41
C THR A 366 -21.94 -31.96 2.94
N GLU A 367 -21.00 -31.06 2.65
CA GLU A 367 -20.74 -30.57 1.28
C GLU A 367 -20.16 -31.67 0.38
N GLY A 368 -20.31 -31.52 -0.93
CA GLY A 368 -19.78 -32.49 -1.88
C GLY A 368 -20.03 -32.17 -3.35
N ILE A 369 -19.66 -33.16 -4.18
CA ILE A 369 -19.78 -33.19 -5.65
C ILE A 369 -20.46 -34.50 -6.07
N THR A 370 -20.52 -34.80 -7.37
CA THR A 370 -20.76 -36.17 -7.86
C THR A 370 -19.51 -36.74 -8.54
N THR A 371 -19.48 -38.05 -8.73
CA THR A 371 -18.40 -38.84 -9.39
C THR A 371 -18.25 -38.56 -10.90
N ALA A 372 -18.84 -37.47 -11.41
CA ALA A 372 -18.63 -37.04 -12.78
C ALA A 372 -17.19 -36.54 -12.96
N PRO A 373 -16.44 -37.01 -13.97
CA PRO A 373 -15.12 -36.48 -14.24
C PRO A 373 -15.22 -35.00 -14.67
N PRO A 374 -14.24 -34.15 -14.30
CA PRO A 374 -14.13 -32.82 -14.86
C PRO A 374 -13.87 -32.93 -16.38
N LEU A 375 -14.29 -31.90 -17.11
CA LEU A 375 -14.10 -31.78 -18.56
C LEU A 375 -13.24 -30.53 -18.86
N PRO A 376 -11.94 -30.52 -18.49
CA PRO A 376 -11.03 -29.48 -18.94
C PRO A 376 -10.60 -29.75 -20.39
N ASP A 377 -10.36 -28.69 -21.15
CA ASP A 377 -9.81 -28.79 -22.51
C ASP A 377 -8.33 -29.27 -22.50
N ARG A 378 -7.60 -29.02 -21.39
CA ARG A 378 -6.22 -29.45 -21.11
C ARG A 378 -5.99 -29.58 -19.59
N PRO A 379 -5.21 -30.55 -19.07
CA PRO A 379 -4.90 -30.63 -17.65
C PRO A 379 -4.03 -29.43 -17.20
N PRO A 380 -4.36 -28.72 -16.11
CA PRO A 380 -3.66 -27.49 -15.69
C PRO A 380 -2.16 -27.65 -15.44
N THR A 381 -1.70 -28.82 -14.97
CA THR A 381 -0.26 -29.10 -14.81
C THR A 381 0.50 -29.11 -16.14
N ALA A 382 -0.16 -29.41 -17.26
CA ALA A 382 0.43 -29.29 -18.59
C ALA A 382 0.42 -27.85 -19.13
N GLU A 383 -0.34 -26.93 -18.52
CA GLU A 383 -0.26 -25.49 -18.79
C GLU A 383 0.79 -24.82 -17.89
N ASN A 384 0.87 -25.20 -16.61
CA ASN A 384 1.89 -24.70 -15.68
C ASN A 384 3.32 -25.04 -16.15
N ARG A 385 3.53 -26.18 -16.82
CA ARG A 385 4.80 -26.56 -17.47
C ARG A 385 5.20 -25.66 -18.65
N GLU A 386 4.32 -24.79 -19.13
CA GLU A 386 4.62 -23.79 -20.18
C GLU A 386 4.97 -22.42 -19.59
N LEU A 387 4.81 -22.22 -18.28
CA LEU A 387 5.12 -20.96 -17.58
C LEU A 387 6.58 -20.96 -17.12
N GLY A 388 7.29 -19.84 -17.30
CA GLY A 388 8.63 -19.68 -16.75
C GLY A 388 8.62 -19.53 -15.22
N HIS A 389 9.72 -19.85 -14.54
CA HIS A 389 9.80 -19.80 -13.07
C HIS A 389 9.36 -18.44 -12.48
N GLY A 390 9.77 -17.31 -13.08
CA GLY A 390 9.31 -15.98 -12.65
C GLY A 390 7.81 -15.69 -12.89
N GLU A 391 7.16 -16.38 -13.83
CA GLU A 391 5.71 -16.31 -14.04
C GLU A 391 4.96 -17.23 -13.06
N LEU A 392 5.53 -18.39 -12.69
CA LEU A 392 5.03 -19.22 -11.60
C LEU A 392 5.07 -18.47 -10.26
N VAL A 393 6.17 -17.78 -9.94
CA VAL A 393 6.28 -16.97 -8.70
C VAL A 393 5.22 -15.88 -8.67
N ARG A 394 5.04 -15.15 -9.78
CA ARG A 394 4.01 -14.11 -9.87
C ARG A 394 2.59 -14.68 -9.81
N THR A 395 2.36 -15.86 -10.38
CA THR A 395 1.08 -16.58 -10.29
C THR A 395 0.78 -17.01 -8.86
N PHE A 396 1.78 -17.50 -8.12
CA PHE A 396 1.69 -17.82 -6.70
C PHE A 396 1.41 -16.56 -5.86
N LEU A 397 2.23 -15.52 -5.98
CA LEU A 397 2.07 -14.25 -5.23
C LEU A 397 0.75 -13.53 -5.50
N SER A 398 0.09 -13.78 -6.64
CA SER A 398 -1.24 -13.24 -6.98
C SER A 398 -2.44 -14.08 -6.50
N ARG A 399 -2.20 -15.21 -5.83
CA ARG A 399 -3.23 -16.17 -5.40
C ARG A 399 -3.08 -16.64 -3.95
N ALA A 400 -1.85 -16.80 -3.48
CA ALA A 400 -1.52 -17.23 -2.13
C ALA A 400 -2.03 -16.24 -1.08
N SER A 401 -2.45 -16.78 0.06
CA SER A 401 -2.80 -16.01 1.25
C SER A 401 -1.59 -15.21 1.75
N SER A 402 -1.83 -14.20 2.59
CA SER A 402 -0.73 -13.48 3.24
C SER A 402 0.12 -14.42 4.11
N GLY A 403 -0.46 -15.50 4.63
CA GLY A 403 0.25 -16.56 5.35
C GLY A 403 1.17 -17.36 4.44
N GLY A 404 0.67 -17.85 3.31
CA GLY A 404 1.45 -18.61 2.32
C GLY A 404 2.57 -17.78 1.70
N ILE A 405 2.37 -16.48 1.48
CA ILE A 405 3.44 -15.58 1.01
C ILE A 405 4.52 -15.40 2.08
N ARG A 406 4.16 -15.17 3.35
CA ARG A 406 5.14 -15.10 4.45
C ARG A 406 5.91 -16.41 4.59
N LEU A 407 5.21 -17.54 4.56
CA LEU A 407 5.77 -18.88 4.65
C LEU A 407 6.75 -19.16 3.48
N ALA A 408 6.34 -18.87 2.24
CA ALA A 408 7.20 -19.06 1.08
C ALA A 408 8.47 -18.19 1.16
N LYS A 409 8.37 -16.93 1.61
CA LYS A 409 9.53 -16.07 1.85
C LYS A 409 10.44 -16.60 2.95
N ALA A 410 9.89 -17.10 4.07
CA ALA A 410 10.68 -17.68 5.15
C ALA A 410 11.40 -18.97 4.72
N LEU A 411 10.68 -19.89 4.05
CA LEU A 411 11.24 -21.15 3.57
C LEU A 411 12.25 -20.96 2.42
N ALA A 412 12.10 -19.93 1.58
CA ALA A 412 13.00 -19.65 0.46
C ALA A 412 14.42 -19.19 0.88
N ALA A 413 14.67 -18.97 2.17
CA ALA A 413 16.03 -18.77 2.68
C ALA A 413 16.82 -20.08 2.74
N ALA A 414 16.14 -21.20 3.03
CA ALA A 414 16.74 -22.51 3.20
C ALA A 414 17.06 -23.18 1.84
N PRO A 415 18.32 -23.64 1.60
CA PRO A 415 18.69 -24.21 0.31
C PRO A 415 18.12 -25.62 0.04
N VAL A 416 17.66 -26.32 1.07
CA VAL A 416 16.85 -27.55 1.01
C VAL A 416 15.85 -27.52 2.17
N LEU A 417 14.67 -28.09 1.94
CA LEU A 417 13.57 -28.24 2.88
C LEU A 417 13.31 -29.72 3.13
N ASP A 418 13.38 -30.13 4.40
CA ASP A 418 12.74 -31.33 4.92
C ASP A 418 11.52 -30.95 5.77
N ASP A 419 10.69 -31.92 6.13
CA ASP A 419 9.44 -31.67 6.86
C ASP A 419 9.68 -31.04 8.24
N VAL A 420 10.78 -31.36 8.92
CA VAL A 420 11.11 -30.79 10.24
C VAL A 420 11.55 -29.33 10.09
N ILE A 421 12.36 -29.00 9.09
CA ILE A 421 12.72 -27.60 8.78
C ILE A 421 11.45 -26.79 8.46
N MET A 422 10.51 -27.36 7.70
CA MET A 422 9.22 -26.71 7.42
C MET A 422 8.35 -26.55 8.69
N ASP A 423 8.23 -27.59 9.52
CA ASP A 423 7.49 -27.54 10.78
C ASP A 423 8.07 -26.49 11.75
N VAL A 424 9.40 -26.40 11.89
CA VAL A 424 10.10 -25.45 12.77
C VAL A 424 9.95 -24.01 12.29
N ILE A 425 10.10 -23.75 10.98
CA ILE A 425 9.89 -22.41 10.42
C ILE A 425 8.43 -21.96 10.57
N GLN A 426 7.46 -22.89 10.49
CA GLN A 426 6.05 -22.58 10.80
C GLN A 426 5.79 -22.25 12.27
N ALA A 427 6.46 -22.95 13.19
CA ALA A 427 6.29 -22.71 14.63
C ALA A 427 6.88 -21.34 15.05
N GLU A 428 8.13 -21.07 14.68
CA GLU A 428 8.92 -19.97 15.26
C GLU A 428 8.93 -18.68 14.42
N VAL A 429 9.01 -18.81 13.09
CA VAL A 429 9.28 -17.68 12.18
C VAL A 429 7.98 -17.11 11.60
N VAL A 430 7.02 -17.97 11.25
CA VAL A 430 5.72 -17.56 10.72
C VAL A 430 4.54 -18.19 11.50
N PRO A 431 4.47 -17.96 12.83
CA PRO A 431 3.39 -18.47 13.67
C PRO A 431 2.02 -18.00 13.17
N GLY A 432 1.02 -18.87 13.31
CA GLY A 432 -0.32 -18.66 12.76
C GLY A 432 -0.45 -19.03 11.27
N THR A 433 0.58 -19.62 10.66
CA THR A 433 0.43 -20.43 9.43
C THR A 433 0.32 -21.92 9.80
N GLY A 434 -0.23 -22.75 8.91
CA GLY A 434 -0.36 -24.18 9.13
C GLY A 434 -0.56 -24.99 7.84
N ILE A 435 -1.48 -25.96 7.89
CA ILE A 435 -1.79 -26.88 6.78
C ILE A 435 -2.31 -26.13 5.54
N GLY A 436 -3.07 -25.04 5.71
CA GLY A 436 -3.57 -24.25 4.58
C GLY A 436 -2.43 -23.68 3.74
N GLU A 437 -1.54 -22.93 4.37
CA GLU A 437 -0.43 -22.20 3.75
C GLU A 437 0.61 -23.12 3.12
N ARG A 438 0.93 -24.26 3.76
CA ARG A 438 1.78 -25.30 3.16
C ARG A 438 1.15 -25.88 1.91
N ALA A 439 -0.18 -26.02 1.85
CA ALA A 439 -0.87 -26.54 0.67
C ALA A 439 -0.84 -25.54 -0.49
N GLU A 440 -0.95 -24.23 -0.23
CA GLU A 440 -0.75 -23.17 -1.25
C GLU A 440 0.64 -23.29 -1.90
N LEU A 441 1.68 -23.47 -1.07
CA LEU A 441 3.05 -23.63 -1.54
C LEU A 441 3.28 -24.98 -2.26
N ALA A 442 2.72 -26.08 -1.76
CA ALA A 442 2.86 -27.42 -2.35
C ALA A 442 2.32 -27.50 -3.78
N VAL A 443 1.21 -26.80 -4.07
CA VAL A 443 0.58 -26.79 -5.41
C VAL A 443 1.05 -25.64 -6.30
N SER A 444 1.94 -24.77 -5.80
CA SER A 444 2.45 -23.60 -6.52
C SER A 444 3.32 -23.93 -7.75
N GLY A 445 3.97 -25.09 -7.74
CA GLY A 445 5.01 -25.46 -8.72
C GLY A 445 6.38 -24.81 -8.47
N LEU A 446 6.58 -24.08 -7.37
CA LEU A 446 7.85 -23.44 -7.03
C LEU A 446 8.87 -24.37 -6.37
N LEU A 447 8.42 -25.52 -5.87
CA LEU A 447 9.26 -26.53 -5.24
C LEU A 447 9.58 -27.68 -6.21
N GLU A 448 10.86 -28.00 -6.34
CA GLU A 448 11.38 -29.20 -7.01
C GLU A 448 11.92 -30.20 -5.98
N ARG A 449 12.05 -31.47 -6.39
CA ARG A 449 12.53 -32.56 -5.50
C ARG A 449 13.96 -32.95 -5.83
N THR A 450 14.81 -33.03 -4.81
CA THR A 450 16.18 -33.52 -4.88
C THR A 450 16.34 -34.84 -4.13
N SER A 451 17.56 -35.40 -4.12
CA SER A 451 17.93 -36.54 -3.26
C SER A 451 18.05 -36.19 -1.77
N ALA A 452 18.13 -34.90 -1.41
CA ALA A 452 18.29 -34.43 -0.03
C ALA A 452 16.97 -33.92 0.60
N GLY A 453 15.97 -33.58 -0.20
CA GLY A 453 14.71 -32.97 0.24
C GLY A 453 14.01 -32.21 -0.90
N LEU A 454 13.01 -31.41 -0.56
CA LEU A 454 12.44 -30.41 -1.46
C LEU A 454 13.40 -29.20 -1.54
N ARG A 455 13.34 -28.40 -2.60
CA ARG A 455 13.95 -27.06 -2.63
C ARG A 455 13.15 -26.14 -3.55
N PHE A 456 13.28 -24.84 -3.37
CA PHE A 456 12.87 -23.89 -4.41
C PHE A 456 13.80 -23.99 -5.63
N THR A 457 13.28 -23.76 -6.84
CA THR A 457 14.17 -23.52 -7.99
C THR A 457 15.01 -22.27 -7.73
N PRO A 458 16.22 -22.12 -8.30
CA PRO A 458 17.10 -20.99 -8.00
C PRO A 458 16.44 -19.62 -8.24
N GLU A 459 15.67 -19.50 -9.32
CA GLU A 459 14.95 -18.28 -9.72
C GLU A 459 13.71 -18.04 -8.85
N ALA A 460 13.06 -19.11 -8.37
CA ALA A 460 11.96 -19.01 -7.43
C ALA A 460 12.44 -18.57 -6.04
N ALA A 461 13.59 -19.07 -5.59
CA ALA A 461 14.23 -18.62 -4.36
C ALA A 461 14.65 -17.14 -4.46
N GLU A 462 15.33 -16.75 -5.54
CA GLU A 462 15.75 -15.36 -5.78
C GLU A 462 14.56 -14.39 -5.82
N ALA A 463 13.51 -14.71 -6.57
CA ALA A 463 12.32 -13.84 -6.67
C ALA A 463 11.45 -13.81 -5.40
N LEU A 464 11.56 -14.80 -4.51
CA LEU A 464 10.95 -14.75 -3.18
C LEU A 464 11.82 -13.99 -2.17
N GLN A 465 13.15 -14.08 -2.28
CA GLN A 465 14.08 -13.28 -1.47
C GLN A 465 14.24 -11.84 -1.96
N ASP A 466 13.67 -11.46 -3.10
CA ASP A 466 13.66 -10.06 -3.53
C ASP A 466 12.97 -9.15 -2.49
N GLY A 467 13.63 -8.03 -2.21
CA GLY A 467 13.30 -7.10 -1.13
C GLY A 467 13.58 -7.59 0.31
N ALA A 468 14.06 -8.82 0.53
CA ALA A 468 14.44 -9.30 1.87
C ALA A 468 15.86 -8.85 2.24
N THR A 469 16.04 -8.38 3.47
CA THR A 469 17.34 -7.96 4.01
C THR A 469 18.17 -9.15 4.48
N VAL A 470 19.50 -8.98 4.53
CA VAL A 470 20.40 -10.00 5.09
C VAL A 470 20.19 -10.19 6.60
N PHE A 471 19.67 -9.17 7.29
CA PHE A 471 19.28 -9.25 8.70
C PHE A 471 18.04 -10.12 8.89
N GLU A 472 16.97 -9.95 8.11
CA GLU A 472 15.80 -10.85 8.17
C GLU A 472 16.19 -12.31 7.86
N GLN A 473 17.11 -12.54 6.91
CA GLN A 473 17.65 -13.89 6.64
C GLN A 473 18.48 -14.44 7.82
N TRP A 474 19.15 -13.58 8.58
CA TRP A 474 19.89 -13.96 9.79
C TRP A 474 18.95 -14.26 10.96
N ASP A 475 17.93 -13.45 11.18
CA ASP A 475 16.92 -13.66 12.23
C ASP A 475 16.18 -15.00 12.04
N ILE A 476 15.87 -15.36 10.78
CA ILE A 476 15.33 -16.67 10.40
C ILE A 476 16.31 -17.80 10.77
N TYR A 477 17.60 -17.65 10.42
CA TYR A 477 18.64 -18.63 10.76
C TYR A 477 18.81 -18.77 12.29
N GLU A 478 18.78 -17.68 13.03
CA GLU A 478 18.94 -17.69 14.49
C GLU A 478 17.72 -18.31 15.19
N ALA A 479 16.50 -18.00 14.74
CA ALA A 479 15.27 -18.63 15.26
C ALA A 479 15.28 -20.16 15.08
N ILE A 480 15.68 -20.64 13.88
CA ILE A 480 15.84 -22.08 13.63
C ILE A 480 16.91 -22.67 14.55
N THR A 481 18.07 -22.01 14.68
CA THR A 481 19.19 -22.48 15.52
C THR A 481 18.76 -22.58 16.99
N ARG A 482 18.11 -21.54 17.52
CA ARG A 482 17.60 -21.47 18.89
C ARG A 482 16.59 -22.59 19.18
N TYR A 483 15.66 -22.85 18.26
CA TYR A 483 14.71 -23.96 18.40
C TYR A 483 15.41 -25.33 18.52
N LEU A 484 16.42 -25.57 17.66
CA LEU A 484 17.18 -26.82 17.65
C LEU A 484 18.03 -27.01 18.93
N GLU A 485 18.46 -25.92 19.55
CA GLU A 485 19.16 -25.91 20.85
C GLU A 485 18.18 -26.16 22.02
N GLU A 486 17.05 -25.45 22.07
CA GLU A 486 16.05 -25.57 23.13
C GLU A 486 15.30 -26.92 23.15
N HIS A 487 15.07 -27.52 21.97
CA HIS A 487 14.31 -28.77 21.80
C HIS A 487 15.20 -30.01 21.53
N GLY A 488 16.50 -29.90 21.81
CA GLY A 488 17.50 -30.95 21.59
C GLY A 488 17.51 -32.03 22.68
N GLU A 489 16.91 -33.19 22.43
CA GLU A 489 17.03 -34.37 23.29
C GLU A 489 18.29 -35.20 22.96
N LEU A 490 19.03 -35.61 23.99
CA LEU A 490 20.14 -36.56 23.87
C LEU A 490 19.63 -37.99 23.63
N GLY A 491 19.31 -38.30 22.36
CA GLY A 491 19.41 -39.66 21.83
C GLY A 491 18.12 -40.41 21.48
N ARG A 492 16.95 -39.74 21.40
CA ARG A 492 15.70 -40.37 20.90
C ARG A 492 14.85 -39.56 19.91
N GLY A 493 15.20 -38.30 19.63
CA GLY A 493 14.54 -37.48 18.60
C GLY A 493 15.09 -37.68 17.18
N LEU A 494 14.50 -37.00 16.19
CA LEU A 494 14.97 -37.02 14.81
C LEU A 494 16.32 -36.26 14.73
N SER A 495 17.38 -36.97 14.33
CA SER A 495 18.75 -36.52 14.55
C SER A 495 19.26 -35.55 13.49
N VAL A 496 19.26 -34.25 13.78
CA VAL A 496 20.01 -33.24 13.02
C VAL A 496 21.48 -33.32 13.42
N LEU A 497 22.36 -33.13 12.43
CA LEU A 497 23.80 -33.18 12.61
C LEU A 497 24.39 -31.77 12.56
N ALA A 498 24.74 -31.23 13.72
CA ALA A 498 25.35 -29.91 13.85
C ALA A 498 26.89 -29.99 13.69
N PRO A 499 27.55 -29.12 12.89
CA PRO A 499 29.01 -29.06 12.80
C PRO A 499 29.65 -28.84 14.17
N HIS A 500 30.58 -29.68 14.57
CA HIS A 500 31.24 -29.62 15.88
C HIS A 500 32.69 -30.09 15.78
N PRO A 501 33.70 -29.33 16.27
CA PRO A 501 35.12 -29.64 16.08
C PRO A 501 35.59 -30.94 16.75
N GLN A 502 34.81 -31.48 17.69
CA GLN A 502 35.03 -32.78 18.34
C GLN A 502 33.91 -33.79 17.99
N GLY A 503 33.18 -33.55 16.90
CA GLY A 503 32.02 -34.36 16.48
C GLY A 503 32.41 -35.77 16.02
N ARG A 504 31.75 -36.79 16.58
CA ARG A 504 32.01 -38.21 16.26
C ARG A 504 31.20 -38.76 15.07
N HIS A 505 30.31 -37.95 14.50
CA HIS A 505 29.49 -38.30 13.33
C HIS A 505 29.94 -37.47 12.11
N GLN A 506 29.72 -37.96 10.89
CA GLN A 506 29.95 -37.17 9.66
C GLN A 506 28.62 -36.53 9.24
N LEU A 507 28.65 -35.31 8.69
CA LEU A 507 27.46 -34.67 8.12
C LEU A 507 26.85 -35.55 7.01
N ASP A 508 25.56 -35.84 7.16
CA ASP A 508 24.73 -36.49 6.15
C ASP A 508 24.24 -35.44 5.14
N ALA A 509 24.04 -35.82 3.87
CA ALA A 509 23.76 -34.91 2.76
C ALA A 509 22.47 -34.08 2.96
N ARG A 510 21.51 -34.60 3.72
CA ARG A 510 20.29 -33.92 4.16
C ARG A 510 20.52 -32.75 5.14
N HIS A 511 21.60 -32.74 5.92
CA HIS A 511 21.83 -31.74 6.97
C HIS A 511 22.92 -30.70 6.64
N ALA A 512 23.76 -30.95 5.64
CA ALA A 512 24.67 -29.94 5.08
C ALA A 512 24.01 -28.59 4.66
N PRO A 513 22.75 -28.54 4.17
CA PRO A 513 22.08 -27.29 3.77
C PRO A 513 22.05 -26.18 4.83
N LEU A 514 21.84 -26.51 6.12
CA LEU A 514 21.77 -25.52 7.19
C LEU A 514 23.15 -24.93 7.53
N ALA A 515 24.21 -25.74 7.46
CA ALA A 515 25.59 -25.28 7.63
C ALA A 515 26.01 -24.34 6.49
N ALA A 516 25.68 -24.70 5.24
CA ALA A 516 25.92 -23.86 4.07
C ALA A 516 25.14 -22.54 4.13
N MET A 517 23.94 -22.52 4.74
CA MET A 517 23.19 -21.28 4.99
C MET A 517 23.94 -20.36 5.95
N ARG A 518 24.46 -20.89 7.07
CA ARG A 518 25.31 -20.13 8.02
C ARG A 518 26.51 -19.49 7.34
N GLU A 519 27.27 -20.27 6.57
CA GLU A 519 28.49 -19.80 5.88
C GLU A 519 28.18 -18.71 4.84
N ARG A 520 27.09 -18.88 4.07
CA ARG A 520 26.66 -17.92 3.05
C ARG A 520 26.16 -16.61 3.64
N LEU A 521 25.50 -16.64 4.80
CA LEU A 521 25.05 -15.44 5.51
C LEU A 521 26.22 -14.75 6.24
N ALA A 522 27.07 -15.51 6.93
CA ALA A 522 28.28 -15.00 7.58
C ALA A 522 29.18 -14.24 6.59
N GLY A 523 29.47 -14.85 5.43
CA GLY A 523 30.27 -14.22 4.37
C GLY A 523 29.63 -12.98 3.75
N ARG A 524 28.29 -12.86 3.74
CA ARG A 524 27.56 -11.65 3.31
C ARG A 524 27.57 -10.54 4.36
N LEU A 525 27.64 -10.88 5.64
CA LEU A 525 27.73 -9.93 6.76
C LEU A 525 29.18 -9.57 7.13
N GLY A 526 30.17 -10.18 6.49
CA GLY A 526 31.59 -9.93 6.74
C GLY A 526 32.18 -10.70 7.93
N PHE A 527 31.45 -11.67 8.49
CA PHE A 527 31.97 -12.56 9.53
C PHE A 527 32.88 -13.65 8.92
N PRO A 528 33.99 -14.02 9.58
CA PRO A 528 34.80 -15.17 9.14
C PRO A 528 33.99 -16.48 9.25
N PRO A 529 34.22 -17.46 8.36
CA PRO A 529 33.45 -18.71 8.34
C PRO A 529 33.69 -19.60 9.57
N ASP A 530 34.89 -19.52 10.14
CA ASP A 530 35.20 -20.02 11.47
C ASP A 530 34.92 -18.94 12.51
N GLY A 531 34.13 -19.27 13.54
CA GLY A 531 33.71 -18.38 14.63
C GLY A 531 34.82 -18.02 15.63
N ALA A 532 36.04 -17.78 15.16
CA ALA A 532 37.16 -17.34 15.97
C ALA A 532 36.97 -15.87 16.40
N LEU A 533 36.55 -15.65 17.65
CA LEU A 533 36.56 -14.32 18.26
C LEU A 533 37.97 -13.71 18.16
N PRO A 534 38.11 -12.45 17.74
CA PRO A 534 39.43 -11.82 17.61
C PRO A 534 40.08 -11.68 18.98
N ALA A 535 41.23 -12.34 19.16
CA ALA A 535 41.97 -12.30 20.41
C ALA A 535 42.42 -10.87 20.74
N THR A 536 41.93 -10.33 21.86
CA THR A 536 42.22 -8.97 22.33
C THR A 536 43.68 -8.81 22.77
N GLN A 537 44.54 -8.39 21.84
CA GLN A 537 45.86 -7.88 22.20
C GLN A 537 45.74 -6.50 22.87
N PRO A 538 46.40 -6.25 24.01
CA PRO A 538 46.27 -4.99 24.74
C PRO A 538 46.92 -3.81 23.99
N THR A 539 46.35 -2.63 24.17
CA THR A 539 46.70 -1.40 23.47
C THR A 539 48.13 -0.91 23.73
N ARG A 540 48.79 -0.46 22.65
CA ARG A 540 49.96 0.44 22.73
C ARG A 540 49.69 1.73 21.96
N THR A 541 49.41 2.80 22.69
CA THR A 541 49.22 4.16 22.16
C THR A 541 50.56 4.76 21.68
N PRO A 542 50.59 5.44 20.52
CA PRO A 542 51.56 6.49 20.23
C PRO A 542 50.89 7.87 20.09
N ALA A 543 51.67 8.93 20.35
CA ALA A 543 51.18 10.29 20.59
C ALA A 543 50.66 11.06 19.36
N SER A 544 49.80 12.06 19.63
CA SER A 544 49.27 13.03 18.68
C SER A 544 50.26 14.13 18.27
N LYS A 545 50.11 14.67 17.06
CA LYS A 545 50.61 16.00 16.61
C LYS A 545 49.76 16.52 15.42
N PRO A 546 49.84 17.82 15.00
CA PRO A 546 48.63 18.59 14.72
C PRO A 546 48.46 19.10 13.27
N LEU A 547 47.34 19.78 13.05
CA LEU A 547 46.88 20.34 11.77
C LEU A 547 47.82 21.46 11.23
N PRO A 548 48.11 21.50 9.91
CA PRO A 548 48.84 22.60 9.26
C PRO A 548 47.92 23.80 8.93
N ALA A 549 48.52 24.97 8.69
CA ALA A 549 47.84 26.26 8.57
C ALA A 549 47.77 26.83 7.12
N SER A 550 46.90 27.83 6.95
CA SER A 550 46.58 28.54 5.70
C SER A 550 47.75 29.28 5.04
N LYS A 551 47.62 29.60 3.75
CA LYS A 551 48.47 30.55 3.01
C LYS A 551 47.62 31.49 2.11
N PRO A 552 48.15 32.67 1.70
CA PRO A 552 47.33 33.85 1.39
C PRO A 552 47.05 34.08 -0.12
N VAL A 553 46.17 35.06 -0.37
CA VAL A 553 45.81 35.62 -1.68
C VAL A 553 46.71 36.83 -2.00
N PRO A 554 47.14 37.06 -3.26
CA PRO A 554 47.90 38.25 -3.68
C PRO A 554 47.01 39.42 -4.18
N GLU A 555 47.56 40.64 -4.15
CA GLU A 555 46.92 41.89 -4.62
C GLU A 555 47.09 42.17 -6.14
N PRO A 556 46.28 43.07 -6.73
CA PRO A 556 46.25 43.34 -8.17
C PRO A 556 47.12 44.53 -8.65
N PRO A 557 47.40 44.65 -9.97
CA PRO A 557 47.98 45.84 -10.61
C PRO A 557 46.91 46.89 -11.04
N PRO A 558 47.31 48.15 -11.37
CA PRO A 558 46.39 49.30 -11.38
C PRO A 558 45.95 49.86 -12.76
N ASP A 559 44.91 50.69 -12.70
CA ASP A 559 44.50 51.84 -13.53
C ASP A 559 44.50 51.81 -15.08
N GLY A 560 43.35 52.20 -15.65
CA GLY A 560 43.14 52.48 -17.07
C GLY A 560 42.11 53.60 -17.29
N VAL A 561 42.61 54.82 -17.53
CA VAL A 561 41.84 56.08 -17.60
C VAL A 561 40.97 56.20 -18.86
N GLN A 562 39.71 56.67 -18.75
CA GLN A 562 39.13 57.80 -19.52
C GLN A 562 37.64 58.07 -19.25
N ARG A 563 37.24 59.35 -19.32
CA ARG A 563 35.86 59.86 -19.19
C ARG A 563 35.63 61.07 -20.12
N PRO A 564 34.71 60.99 -21.10
CA PRO A 564 33.95 62.12 -21.63
C PRO A 564 32.58 62.19 -20.91
N GLU A 565 32.18 63.32 -20.33
CA GLU A 565 31.42 64.41 -20.97
C GLU A 565 29.94 64.07 -21.23
N ALA A 566 29.05 64.95 -20.75
CA ALA A 566 27.60 64.84 -20.89
C ALA A 566 27.00 66.25 -21.12
N PRO A 567 26.12 66.45 -22.11
CA PRO A 567 25.40 67.69 -22.32
C PRO A 567 24.08 67.76 -21.54
N GLU A 568 23.64 69.00 -21.30
CA GLU A 568 22.60 69.45 -20.38
C GLU A 568 21.15 69.00 -20.73
N ILE A 569 20.26 69.11 -19.74
CA ILE A 569 18.79 69.02 -19.91
C ILE A 569 18.17 70.36 -19.47
N PRO A 570 17.33 71.02 -20.27
CA PRO A 570 16.66 72.28 -19.90
C PRO A 570 15.48 72.09 -18.93
N GLU A 571 15.12 73.17 -18.24
CA GLU A 571 14.20 73.21 -17.09
C GLU A 571 12.74 72.80 -17.35
N LYS A 572 11.99 72.55 -16.26
CA LYS A 572 10.52 72.64 -16.23
C LYS A 572 10.02 73.53 -15.07
N PRO A 573 8.89 74.24 -15.23
CA PRO A 573 8.46 75.32 -14.33
C PRO A 573 7.66 74.87 -13.09
N LYS A 574 7.58 75.80 -12.14
CA LYS A 574 6.88 75.74 -10.84
C LYS A 574 5.35 75.65 -10.98
N VAL A 575 4.68 74.88 -10.11
CA VAL A 575 3.26 75.08 -9.71
C VAL A 575 3.12 74.91 -8.18
N SER A 576 2.09 75.52 -7.59
CA SER A 576 1.95 75.93 -6.19
C SER A 576 1.44 74.89 -5.18
N LYS A 577 1.70 75.16 -3.88
CA LYS A 577 0.95 74.65 -2.71
C LYS A 577 -0.55 75.04 -2.79
N PRO A 578 -1.44 74.45 -1.96
CA PRO A 578 -1.96 75.23 -0.82
C PRO A 578 -2.06 74.42 0.52
N PRO A 579 -3.06 74.57 1.43
CA PRO A 579 -2.83 74.75 2.88
C PRO A 579 -3.05 73.45 3.72
N GLY A 580 -2.74 73.36 5.01
CA GLY A 580 -2.27 74.36 6.00
C GLY A 580 -3.29 74.57 7.13
N TYR A 581 -2.97 74.18 8.38
CA TYR A 581 -3.78 74.48 9.57
C TYR A 581 -2.97 74.57 10.88
N LEU A 582 -3.14 75.73 11.54
CA LEU A 582 -2.94 76.14 12.95
C LEU A 582 -2.02 75.39 13.94
N THR A 583 -1.16 76.19 14.59
CA THR A 583 -0.43 75.92 15.85
C THR A 583 -1.31 76.03 17.10
N PRO A 584 -0.82 75.53 18.26
CA PRO A 584 -0.45 76.46 19.35
C PRO A 584 0.76 75.95 20.21
N PRO A 585 1.21 76.66 21.26
CA PRO A 585 1.65 78.06 21.30
C PRO A 585 3.08 78.20 21.88
N ALA A 586 3.68 79.40 21.81
CA ALA A 586 5.05 79.64 22.24
C ALA A 586 5.21 79.92 23.76
N VAL A 587 6.38 79.55 24.31
CA VAL A 587 6.91 80.05 25.59
C VAL A 587 8.01 81.07 25.29
N LYS A 588 8.11 82.14 26.10
CA LYS A 588 8.98 83.29 25.83
C LYS A 588 10.39 83.10 26.42
N ALA A 589 11.41 83.44 25.64
CA ALA A 589 12.73 83.77 26.17
C ALA A 589 12.73 85.16 26.83
N HIS A 590 13.63 85.38 27.80
CA HIS A 590 14.01 86.70 28.28
C HIS A 590 15.46 87.00 27.88
N ALA A 591 15.72 88.25 27.53
CA ALA A 591 17.01 88.69 26.99
C ALA A 591 17.87 89.43 28.03
N SER A 592 19.18 89.43 27.80
CA SER A 592 20.13 90.50 28.12
C SER A 592 21.31 90.42 27.14
N ALA A 593 22.04 91.51 26.94
CA ALA A 593 22.87 91.73 25.74
C ALA A 593 24.36 91.98 26.03
N ASP A 594 25.09 92.17 24.92
CA ASP A 594 26.42 92.79 24.76
C ASP A 594 27.66 92.09 25.32
N LEU A 595 28.54 91.65 24.40
CA LEU A 595 29.73 92.44 24.06
C LEU A 595 30.28 92.09 22.65
N LEU A 596 30.74 93.11 21.93
CA LEU A 596 31.29 93.10 20.55
C LEU A 596 32.85 93.02 20.59
N PRO A 597 33.61 92.79 19.48
CA PRO A 597 33.38 93.29 18.11
C PRO A 597 33.74 92.35 16.93
N ALA A 598 33.71 92.89 15.70
CA ALA A 598 33.91 92.16 14.44
C ALA A 598 34.86 92.87 13.46
N ALA A 599 35.52 92.08 12.60
CA ALA A 599 36.12 92.43 11.30
C ALA A 599 36.55 91.13 10.60
N ALA A 600 36.44 90.92 9.28
CA ALA A 600 35.73 91.62 8.19
C ALA A 600 35.42 90.58 7.09
N GLY A 601 34.52 90.79 6.13
CA GLY A 601 33.65 91.95 5.88
C GLY A 601 32.63 91.65 4.77
N GLY A 602 31.67 92.55 4.57
CA GLY A 602 30.44 92.30 3.81
C GLY A 602 29.26 91.95 4.72
N PRO A 603 28.00 92.15 4.29
CA PRO A 603 26.85 91.71 5.07
C PRO A 603 26.89 90.17 5.17
N PRO A 604 26.65 89.56 6.34
CA PRO A 604 26.57 88.11 6.42
C PRO A 604 25.45 87.62 5.50
N PRO A 605 25.67 86.57 4.69
CA PRO A 605 24.59 85.95 3.95
C PRO A 605 23.49 85.52 4.95
N PRO A 606 22.20 85.57 4.57
CA PRO A 606 21.12 85.18 5.46
C PRO A 606 21.41 83.79 6.02
N ALA A 607 21.46 83.67 7.35
CA ALA A 607 21.90 82.47 8.03
C ALA A 607 21.09 81.27 7.53
N ARG A 608 21.74 80.39 6.76
CA ARG A 608 21.09 79.19 6.23
C ARG A 608 20.73 78.29 7.41
N PRO A 609 19.49 77.81 7.53
CA PRO A 609 19.10 76.88 8.57
C PRO A 609 20.07 75.69 8.60
N ALA A 610 20.42 75.20 9.78
CA ALA A 610 21.34 74.06 9.92
C ALA A 610 20.85 72.84 9.12
N ARG A 611 19.53 72.65 9.02
CA ARG A 611 18.88 71.66 8.14
C ARG A 611 19.37 71.75 6.68
N ASP A 612 19.42 72.94 6.12
CA ASP A 612 19.73 73.13 4.70
C ASP A 612 21.23 72.91 4.44
N VAL A 613 22.08 73.32 5.37
CA VAL A 613 23.54 73.06 5.32
C VAL A 613 23.84 71.57 5.49
N LEU A 614 23.13 70.87 6.39
CA LEU A 614 23.21 69.42 6.56
C LEU A 614 22.73 68.67 5.31
N ALA A 615 21.64 69.12 4.68
CA ALA A 615 21.10 68.50 3.48
C ALA A 615 22.05 68.63 2.27
N ASP A 616 22.63 69.81 2.04
CA ASP A 616 23.61 70.02 0.96
C ASP A 616 24.86 69.15 1.19
N ALA A 617 25.42 69.14 2.41
CA ALA A 617 26.60 68.33 2.72
C ALA A 617 26.36 66.82 2.56
N ILE A 618 25.14 66.33 2.88
CA ILE A 618 24.73 64.95 2.63
C ILE A 618 24.62 64.67 1.12
N ALA A 619 24.06 65.60 0.33
CA ALA A 619 23.98 65.46 -1.12
C ALA A 619 25.38 65.40 -1.76
N GLU A 620 26.34 66.18 -1.27
CA GLU A 620 27.75 66.21 -1.70
C GLU A 620 28.58 64.98 -1.25
N THR A 621 28.01 64.10 -0.41
CA THR A 621 28.69 62.88 0.10
C THR A 621 28.76 61.77 -0.97
N ASP A 622 29.51 61.98 -2.06
CA ASP A 622 29.65 61.03 -3.19
C ASP A 622 30.90 60.14 -3.10
N GLY A 623 31.13 59.55 -1.92
CA GLY A 623 32.16 58.52 -1.69
C GLY A 623 33.03 58.78 -0.46
N SER A 624 33.51 60.01 -0.30
CA SER A 624 34.17 60.46 0.94
C SER A 624 33.18 60.50 2.10
N PRO A 625 33.55 60.06 3.32
CA PRO A 625 32.72 60.25 4.51
C PRO A 625 32.56 61.74 4.86
N LEU A 626 31.37 62.12 5.32
CA LEU A 626 31.10 63.41 5.94
C LEU A 626 31.16 63.25 7.47
N ASN A 627 32.06 63.99 8.13
CA ASN A 627 32.15 64.06 9.59
C ASN A 627 31.41 65.31 10.08
N VAL A 628 30.24 65.11 10.70
CA VAL A 628 29.44 66.20 11.28
C VAL A 628 29.77 66.32 12.77
N VAL A 629 30.29 67.47 13.18
CA VAL A 629 30.73 67.74 14.55
C VAL A 629 29.81 68.78 15.18
N ASP A 630 28.98 68.34 16.11
CA ASP A 630 28.19 69.19 16.98
C ASP A 630 29.01 69.63 18.20
N VAL A 631 28.86 70.91 18.56
CA VAL A 631 29.52 71.57 19.67
C VAL A 631 28.42 72.29 20.48
N GLY A 632 28.04 71.69 21.60
CA GLY A 632 26.86 72.09 22.37
C GLY A 632 27.11 72.22 23.87
N GLU A 633 26.04 72.40 24.65
CA GLU A 633 26.09 72.62 26.10
C GLU A 633 26.87 71.54 26.86
N ILE A 634 26.75 70.27 26.45
CA ILE A 634 27.33 69.11 27.17
C ILE A 634 28.80 68.85 26.77
N GLY A 635 29.17 69.12 25.51
CA GLY A 635 30.49 68.76 24.96
C GLY A 635 30.53 68.75 23.43
N ILE A 636 31.44 67.95 22.88
CA ILE A 636 31.62 67.75 21.44
C ILE A 636 31.12 66.36 21.04
N ALA A 637 30.25 66.30 20.02
CA ALA A 637 29.71 65.06 19.46
C ALA A 637 30.01 64.96 17.95
N ALA A 638 30.76 63.94 17.55
CA ALA A 638 31.07 63.68 16.14
C ALA A 638 30.18 62.55 15.59
N THR A 639 29.75 62.68 14.33
CA THR A 639 28.92 61.70 13.61
C THR A 639 29.44 61.48 12.19
N ASP A 640 29.84 60.24 11.90
CA ASP A 640 30.20 59.80 10.55
C ASP A 640 28.93 59.60 9.71
N VAL A 641 28.71 60.42 8.68
CA VAL A 641 27.69 60.18 7.65
C VAL A 641 28.34 59.61 6.40
N ARG A 642 27.79 58.52 5.87
CA ARG A 642 28.32 57.80 4.70
C ARG A 642 27.17 57.30 3.84
N ARG A 643 27.39 57.10 2.53
CA ARG A 643 26.46 56.35 1.68
C ARG A 643 26.80 54.86 1.71
N ASP A 644 25.77 54.03 1.67
CA ASP A 644 25.90 52.57 1.60
C ASP A 644 26.04 52.07 0.15
N ALA A 645 26.12 50.75 -0.02
CA ALA A 645 26.23 50.10 -1.32
C ALA A 645 25.03 50.34 -2.27
N ARG A 646 23.92 50.92 -1.78
CA ARG A 646 22.69 51.24 -2.50
C ARG A 646 22.56 52.75 -2.79
N GLY A 647 23.56 53.55 -2.38
CA GLY A 647 23.55 55.01 -2.46
C GLY A 647 22.76 55.71 -1.36
N ALA A 648 22.22 54.97 -0.38
CA ALA A 648 21.43 55.55 0.70
C ALA A 648 22.37 56.08 1.81
N PRO A 649 22.19 57.32 2.29
CA PRO A 649 22.99 57.87 3.36
C PRO A 649 22.60 57.28 4.71
N PHE A 650 23.59 57.03 5.58
CA PHE A 650 23.39 56.57 6.95
C PHE A 650 24.37 57.28 7.89
N SER A 651 23.91 57.59 9.10
CA SER A 651 24.70 58.22 10.16
C SER A 651 25.19 57.20 11.20
N ARG A 652 26.45 57.30 11.61
CA ARG A 652 27.08 56.55 12.68
C ARG A 652 27.61 57.52 13.74
N PRO A 653 26.82 57.85 14.78
CA PRO A 653 27.27 58.73 15.85
C PRO A 653 28.37 58.06 16.69
N PHE A 654 29.33 58.85 17.14
CA PHE A 654 30.29 58.47 18.19
C PHE A 654 29.78 58.92 19.56
N ARG A 655 30.34 58.34 20.64
CA ARG A 655 30.06 58.84 22.00
C ARG A 655 30.55 60.29 22.12
N PRO A 656 29.71 61.25 22.57
CA PRO A 656 30.14 62.62 22.85
C PRO A 656 31.24 62.68 23.92
N VAL A 657 32.15 63.65 23.79
CA VAL A 657 33.19 63.92 24.78
C VAL A 657 32.75 65.15 25.59
N PRO A 658 32.49 65.01 26.90
CA PRO A 658 31.97 66.10 27.73
C PRO A 658 33.02 67.18 27.99
N TRP A 659 32.60 68.41 28.28
CA TRP A 659 33.54 69.52 28.54
C TRP A 659 34.58 69.24 29.62
N ALA A 660 34.24 68.45 30.64
CA ALA A 660 35.19 68.03 31.68
C ALA A 660 36.44 67.33 31.12
N ASP A 661 36.26 66.45 30.13
CA ASP A 661 37.34 65.68 29.47
C ASP A 661 38.10 66.52 28.42
N LEU A 662 37.63 67.74 28.12
CA LEU A 662 38.21 68.65 27.12
C LEU A 662 39.04 69.78 27.75
N GLY A 663 38.94 70.02 29.07
CA GLY A 663 39.56 71.16 29.77
C GLY A 663 38.57 72.15 30.39
N GLY A 664 37.28 71.82 30.43
CA GLY A 664 36.23 72.61 31.07
C GLY A 664 36.04 73.98 30.43
N VAL A 665 36.20 75.04 31.24
CA VAL A 665 35.95 76.44 30.82
C VAL A 665 36.92 76.92 29.72
N THR A 666 38.09 76.28 29.62
CA THR A 666 39.16 76.58 28.65
C THR A 666 39.58 75.29 27.94
N PRO A 667 38.83 74.84 26.92
CA PRO A 667 39.10 73.56 26.28
C PRO A 667 40.43 73.56 25.52
N SER A 668 41.19 72.48 25.63
CA SER A 668 42.51 72.31 25.00
C SER A 668 42.37 72.05 23.50
N ARG A 669 43.17 72.74 22.68
CA ARG A 669 43.19 72.58 21.22
C ARG A 669 43.43 71.12 20.80
N GLU A 670 44.34 70.40 21.44
CA GLU A 670 44.61 68.99 21.12
C GLU A 670 43.38 68.11 21.41
N LEU A 671 42.72 68.32 22.55
CA LEU A 671 41.57 67.53 22.98
C LEU A 671 40.32 67.83 22.12
N VAL A 672 40.10 69.09 21.76
CA VAL A 672 39.03 69.53 20.85
C VAL A 672 39.18 68.88 19.47
N LEU A 673 40.36 68.97 18.85
CA LEU A 673 40.60 68.39 17.52
C LEU A 673 40.48 66.85 17.53
N ARG A 674 40.90 66.21 18.61
CA ARG A 674 40.77 64.76 18.83
C ARG A 674 39.32 64.33 19.06
N ALA A 675 38.53 65.10 19.80
CA ALA A 675 37.11 64.83 20.04
C ALA A 675 36.24 65.04 18.79
N ALA A 676 36.57 66.04 17.99
CA ALA A 676 35.97 66.30 16.68
C ALA A 676 36.28 65.25 15.61
N ARG A 677 37.23 64.32 15.86
CA ARG A 677 37.57 63.20 14.97
C ARG A 677 37.89 63.64 13.53
N LEU A 678 38.55 64.77 13.38
CA LEU A 678 38.98 65.30 12.07
C LEU A 678 39.87 64.27 11.36
N ARG A 679 39.59 64.02 10.08
CA ARG A 679 40.28 63.03 9.25
C ARG A 679 40.56 63.59 7.86
N PRO A 680 41.78 63.40 7.29
CA PRO A 680 42.12 63.94 5.97
C PRO A 680 41.22 63.44 4.84
N GLU A 681 40.70 62.22 4.95
CA GLU A 681 39.81 61.61 3.95
C GLU A 681 38.32 61.94 4.14
N ALA A 682 37.97 62.79 5.13
CA ALA A 682 36.59 63.16 5.43
C ALA A 682 36.33 64.65 5.18
N SER A 683 35.21 64.97 4.52
CA SER A 683 34.64 66.32 4.55
C SER A 683 34.17 66.61 5.97
N ASN A 684 34.40 67.82 6.50
CA ASN A 684 34.00 68.16 7.86
C ASN A 684 32.94 69.27 7.84
N LEU A 685 31.87 69.11 8.62
CA LEU A 685 30.81 70.09 8.82
C LEU A 685 30.70 70.39 10.31
N PHE A 686 30.85 71.65 10.69
CA PHE A 686 30.82 72.08 12.08
C PHE A 686 29.47 72.72 12.43
N VAL A 687 28.91 72.29 13.55
CA VAL A 687 27.60 72.74 14.03
C VAL A 687 27.74 73.22 15.47
N CYS A 688 27.22 74.41 15.77
CA CYS A 688 27.16 74.95 17.14
C CYS A 688 25.70 74.98 17.60
N SER A 689 25.31 74.00 18.41
CA SER A 689 23.96 73.90 18.99
C SER A 689 23.78 74.81 20.22
N ASP A 690 24.86 75.24 20.88
CA ASP A 690 24.83 76.32 21.87
C ASP A 690 26.00 77.31 21.67
N PRO A 691 25.81 78.37 20.84
CA PRO A 691 26.81 79.42 20.68
C PRO A 691 26.96 80.33 21.92
N GLY A 692 26.00 80.33 22.85
CA GLY A 692 26.08 81.08 24.10
C GLY A 692 27.03 80.45 25.12
N HIS A 693 27.23 79.14 25.05
CA HIS A 693 28.17 78.42 25.90
C HIS A 693 29.63 78.80 25.57
N LEU A 694 30.31 79.49 26.49
CA LEU A 694 31.67 80.01 26.27
C LEU A 694 32.71 78.93 25.86
N PRO A 695 32.71 77.70 26.44
CA PRO A 695 33.52 76.58 25.95
C PRO A 695 33.19 76.17 24.51
N ALA A 696 31.92 76.15 24.12
CA ALA A 696 31.47 75.78 22.77
C ALA A 696 31.94 76.80 21.73
N SER A 697 31.72 78.10 22.01
CA SER A 697 32.23 79.20 21.18
C SER A 697 33.78 79.15 21.03
N ARG A 698 34.51 78.81 22.09
CA ARG A 698 35.98 78.63 22.04
C ARG A 698 36.39 77.42 21.20
N ALA A 699 35.76 76.26 21.40
CA ALA A 699 36.05 75.06 20.64
C ALA A 699 35.72 75.22 19.14
N MET A 700 34.61 75.88 18.81
CA MET A 700 34.23 76.21 17.44
C MET A 700 35.26 77.11 16.75
N GLY A 701 35.85 78.08 17.47
CA GLY A 701 37.00 78.85 16.97
C GLY A 701 38.20 77.96 16.63
N LEU A 702 38.63 77.11 17.57
CA LEU A 702 39.76 76.18 17.40
C LEU A 702 39.56 75.17 16.26
N LEU A 703 38.32 74.77 15.98
CA LEU A 703 37.96 73.90 14.86
C LEU A 703 38.06 74.64 13.51
N ARG A 704 37.55 75.87 13.43
CA ARG A 704 37.64 76.71 12.22
C ARG A 704 39.06 77.20 11.93
N GLU A 705 39.92 77.33 12.94
CA GLU A 705 41.36 77.52 12.74
C GLU A 705 42.07 76.28 12.16
N ALA A 706 41.55 75.08 12.41
CA ALA A 706 42.19 73.83 12.00
C ALA A 706 41.68 73.30 10.65
N VAL A 707 40.43 73.61 10.29
CA VAL A 707 39.85 73.34 8.96
C VAL A 707 39.08 74.60 8.50
N PRO A 708 39.77 75.61 7.93
CA PRO A 708 39.14 76.89 7.57
C PRO A 708 38.03 76.78 6.53
N ASP A 709 38.17 75.82 5.61
CA ASP A 709 37.24 75.59 4.49
C ASP A 709 36.04 74.71 4.87
N ALA A 710 35.97 74.21 6.12
CA ALA A 710 34.82 73.45 6.60
C ALA A 710 33.59 74.36 6.75
N PRO A 711 32.43 74.01 6.15
CA PRO A 711 31.18 74.72 6.42
C PRO A 711 30.87 74.71 7.92
N ALA A 712 30.44 75.85 8.44
CA ALA A 712 30.13 76.03 9.86
C ALA A 712 28.81 76.76 10.04
N VAL A 713 27.91 76.21 10.84
CA VAL A 713 26.59 76.79 11.18
C VAL A 713 26.40 76.85 12.70
N ALA A 714 25.70 77.88 13.18
CA ALA A 714 25.38 78.06 14.59
C ALA A 714 23.89 78.43 14.72
N GLU A 715 23.12 77.58 15.41
CA GLU A 715 21.67 77.72 15.55
C GLU A 715 21.27 77.23 16.95
N PRO A 716 20.85 78.10 17.89
CA PRO A 716 20.64 77.71 19.28
C PRO A 716 19.54 76.64 19.47
N GLY A 717 19.86 75.60 20.24
CA GLY A 717 18.91 74.57 20.69
C GLY A 717 18.60 73.45 19.70
N ILE A 718 19.25 73.40 18.53
CA ILE A 718 19.03 72.32 17.56
C ILE A 718 19.48 70.95 18.09
N GLN A 719 18.77 69.89 17.71
CA GLN A 719 19.19 68.50 17.92
C GLN A 719 19.77 67.97 16.61
N VAL A 720 21.10 67.92 16.53
CA VAL A 720 21.81 67.64 15.26
C VAL A 720 21.54 66.23 14.75
N ASP A 721 21.30 65.26 15.64
CA ASP A 721 20.97 63.89 15.29
C ASP A 721 19.52 63.71 14.78
N GLU A 722 18.58 64.58 15.19
CA GLU A 722 17.24 64.64 14.62
C GLU A 722 17.27 65.33 13.24
N LEU A 723 17.99 66.46 13.12
CA LEU A 723 18.19 67.13 11.83
C LEU A 723 18.90 66.24 10.81
N LEU A 724 19.92 65.47 11.24
CA LEU A 724 20.58 64.47 10.40
C LEU A 724 19.63 63.35 9.97
N ARG A 725 18.83 62.81 10.89
CA ARG A 725 17.82 61.78 10.55
C ARG A 725 16.77 62.32 9.57
N ALA A 726 16.32 63.56 9.74
CA ALA A 726 15.42 64.22 8.80
C ALA A 726 16.08 64.44 7.42
N ALA A 727 17.30 64.98 7.37
CA ALA A 727 18.01 65.22 6.12
C ALA A 727 18.31 63.92 5.35
N ILE A 728 18.73 62.86 6.04
CA ILE A 728 18.92 61.51 5.48
C ILE A 728 17.62 60.94 4.87
N ILE A 729 16.47 61.20 5.48
CA ILE A 729 15.18 60.67 5.03
C ILE A 729 14.60 61.45 3.83
N GLU A 730 14.94 62.74 3.68
CA GLU A 730 14.50 63.60 2.57
C GLU A 730 15.51 63.68 1.39
N ASP A 731 16.67 63.03 1.52
CA ASP A 731 17.71 62.92 0.49
C ASP A 731 17.21 62.13 -0.74
N PRO A 732 17.44 62.62 -1.98
CA PRO A 732 16.94 61.96 -3.19
C PRO A 732 17.75 60.71 -3.52
N ILE A 733 17.09 59.66 -4.04
CA ILE A 733 17.78 58.41 -4.39
C ILE A 733 18.80 58.64 -5.51
N GLN A 734 20.05 58.24 -5.30
CA GLN A 734 21.13 58.38 -6.30
C GLN A 734 20.94 57.45 -7.51
N HIS A 735 20.30 56.30 -7.31
CA HIS A 735 20.16 55.23 -8.31
C HIS A 735 18.68 54.88 -8.49
N ARG A 736 18.29 54.36 -9.67
CA ARG A 736 16.90 53.94 -9.89
C ARG A 736 16.54 52.72 -9.04
N TYR A 737 15.29 52.65 -8.57
CA TYR A 737 14.73 51.49 -7.88
C TYR A 737 13.72 50.82 -8.80
N ASP A 738 13.93 49.54 -9.09
CA ASP A 738 13.05 48.72 -9.91
C ASP A 738 12.40 47.61 -9.06
N LEU A 739 11.14 47.30 -9.34
CA LEU A 739 10.48 46.08 -8.86
C LEU A 739 11.00 44.88 -9.67
N VAL A 740 11.43 43.82 -8.97
CA VAL A 740 11.70 42.52 -9.58
C VAL A 740 10.40 41.91 -10.09
N VAL A 741 10.42 41.43 -11.33
CA VAL A 741 9.30 40.73 -11.96
C VAL A 741 9.78 39.47 -12.67
N LEU A 742 8.84 38.54 -12.88
CA LEU A 742 9.01 37.47 -13.84
C LEU A 742 8.52 37.91 -15.23
N ARG A 743 9.26 37.48 -16.27
CA ARG A 743 8.92 37.63 -17.69
C ARG A 743 9.02 36.27 -18.36
N ARG A 744 8.19 36.01 -19.38
CA ARG A 744 8.21 34.74 -20.14
C ARG A 744 8.98 34.94 -21.44
N ASP A 745 9.96 34.09 -21.71
CA ASP A 745 10.63 34.06 -23.01
C ASP A 745 9.65 33.54 -24.07
N ALA A 746 9.27 34.40 -25.02
CA ALA A 746 8.23 34.11 -26.00
C ALA A 746 8.55 32.95 -26.96
N ARG A 747 9.82 32.51 -27.07
CA ARG A 747 10.24 31.42 -27.97
C ARG A 747 10.37 30.07 -27.26
N THR A 748 10.67 30.08 -25.97
CA THR A 748 10.94 28.87 -25.17
C THR A 748 9.91 28.61 -24.08
N GLY A 749 9.06 29.59 -23.75
CA GLY A 749 8.06 29.49 -22.69
C GLY A 749 8.63 29.54 -21.26
N ALA A 750 9.95 29.61 -21.12
CA ALA A 750 10.67 29.66 -19.85
C ALA A 750 10.52 31.00 -19.13
N LEU A 751 10.51 30.97 -17.81
CA LEU A 751 10.58 32.17 -16.99
C LEU A 751 12.01 32.71 -16.92
N ARG A 752 12.13 34.04 -16.94
CA ARG A 752 13.34 34.78 -16.55
C ARG A 752 12.98 35.92 -15.61
N LEU A 753 13.93 36.26 -14.75
CA LEU A 753 13.88 37.50 -13.99
C LEU A 753 14.07 38.70 -14.93
N GLY A 754 13.24 39.71 -14.73
CA GLY A 754 13.42 41.05 -15.27
C GLY A 754 13.04 42.07 -14.21
N THR A 755 12.98 43.34 -14.61
CA THR A 755 12.52 44.41 -13.71
C THR A 755 11.49 45.33 -14.37
N VAL A 756 10.80 46.11 -13.55
CA VAL A 756 9.96 47.26 -13.94
C VAL A 756 10.35 48.44 -13.05
N ALA A 757 10.76 49.55 -13.64
CA ALA A 757 11.19 50.73 -12.89
C ALA A 757 10.05 51.33 -12.07
N LEU A 758 10.27 51.53 -10.76
CA LEU A 758 9.36 52.25 -9.86
C LEU A 758 9.80 53.71 -9.77
N PHE A 759 11.03 53.95 -9.31
CA PHE A 759 11.56 55.28 -9.02
C PHE A 759 12.85 55.51 -9.79
N ARG A 760 13.03 56.73 -10.32
CA ARG A 760 14.26 57.15 -11.01
C ARG A 760 15.22 57.81 -10.02
N ALA A 761 16.51 57.86 -10.38
CA ALA A 761 17.46 58.71 -9.68
C ALA A 761 16.92 60.16 -9.60
N GLY A 762 17.04 60.79 -8.43
CA GLY A 762 16.45 62.09 -8.12
C GLY A 762 15.06 62.04 -7.46
N ALA A 763 14.38 60.88 -7.42
CA ALA A 763 13.11 60.71 -6.71
C ALA A 763 13.28 60.91 -5.19
N ARG A 764 12.26 61.45 -4.53
CA ARG A 764 12.26 61.87 -3.13
C ARG A 764 11.18 61.18 -2.33
N ARG A 765 11.31 61.27 -1.01
CA ARG A 765 10.29 60.81 -0.06
C ARG A 765 8.90 61.34 -0.42
N GLY A 766 7.90 60.46 -0.38
CA GLY A 766 6.52 60.79 -0.72
C GLY A 766 6.18 60.63 -2.21
N ASP A 767 7.17 60.46 -3.08
CA ASP A 767 6.91 60.03 -4.46
C ASP A 767 6.23 58.66 -4.46
N THR A 768 5.28 58.48 -5.38
CA THR A 768 4.54 57.22 -5.55
C THR A 768 4.65 56.70 -6.98
N ALA A 769 4.75 55.38 -7.10
CA ALA A 769 4.87 54.69 -8.38
C ALA A 769 3.79 53.60 -8.48
N THR A 770 2.96 53.68 -9.52
CA THR A 770 1.90 52.70 -9.78
C THR A 770 2.38 51.70 -10.82
N VAL A 771 2.34 50.41 -10.50
CA VAL A 771 2.67 49.31 -11.41
C VAL A 771 1.53 48.30 -11.44
N ILE A 772 1.17 47.84 -12.65
CA ILE A 772 0.25 46.73 -12.83
C ILE A 772 1.07 45.45 -12.96
N VAL A 773 0.71 44.44 -12.18
CA VAL A 773 1.35 43.12 -12.17
C VAL A 773 0.29 42.03 -12.26
N ASN A 774 0.68 40.85 -12.73
CA ASN A 774 -0.19 39.68 -12.78
C ASN A 774 0.41 38.55 -11.93
N LEU A 775 -0.36 38.02 -10.98
CA LEU A 775 0.06 36.93 -10.11
C LEU A 775 -0.50 35.60 -10.62
N GLN A 776 0.39 34.61 -10.77
CA GLN A 776 -0.01 33.24 -11.10
C GLN A 776 -0.42 32.48 -9.82
N PRO A 777 -1.17 31.37 -9.93
CA PRO A 777 -1.45 30.51 -8.78
C PRO A 777 -0.16 29.86 -8.25
N SER A 778 0.36 30.37 -7.13
CA SER A 778 1.42 29.74 -6.34
C SER A 778 0.84 28.65 -5.44
N GLY A 779 1.69 27.73 -4.98
CA GLY A 779 1.25 26.59 -4.15
C GLY A 779 0.69 26.96 -2.77
N GLY A 780 0.91 28.18 -2.27
CA GLY A 780 0.39 28.66 -0.98
C GLY A 780 1.27 29.64 -0.20
N GLU A 781 2.45 30.04 -0.71
CA GLU A 781 3.25 31.11 -0.10
C GLU A 781 2.76 32.52 -0.49
N ASP A 782 3.00 33.47 0.41
CA ASP A 782 2.84 34.92 0.19
C ASP A 782 3.55 35.39 -1.10
N THR A 783 3.04 36.47 -1.68
CA THR A 783 3.68 37.16 -2.80
C THR A 783 4.89 37.95 -2.32
N ILE A 784 6.04 37.77 -2.97
CA ILE A 784 7.29 38.46 -2.64
C ILE A 784 7.50 39.64 -3.58
N LEU A 785 7.54 40.83 -3.00
CA LEU A 785 7.85 42.08 -3.68
C LEU A 785 9.27 42.48 -3.33
N THR A 786 10.20 42.11 -4.21
CA THR A 786 11.63 42.45 -4.09
C THR A 786 11.91 43.72 -4.87
N ILE A 787 12.49 44.73 -4.23
CA ILE A 787 12.90 45.97 -4.87
C ILE A 787 14.42 46.01 -4.92
N VAL A 788 14.96 46.29 -6.10
CA VAL A 788 16.40 46.29 -6.37
C VAL A 788 16.85 47.61 -6.97
N THR A 789 18.13 47.91 -6.82
CA THR A 789 18.82 48.96 -7.55
C THR A 789 20.00 48.36 -8.31
N THR A 790 20.35 48.92 -9.46
CA THR A 790 21.48 48.45 -10.27
C THR A 790 22.48 49.58 -10.43
N ARG A 791 23.72 49.34 -10.00
CA ARG A 791 24.84 50.28 -10.02
C ARG A 791 26.08 49.56 -10.56
N ASP A 792 26.80 50.18 -11.50
CA ASP A 792 28.06 49.66 -12.06
C ASP A 792 27.97 48.22 -12.64
N GLY A 793 26.75 47.81 -13.04
CA GLY A 793 26.42 46.46 -13.53
C GLY A 793 25.97 45.48 -12.45
N GLU A 794 26.19 45.76 -11.17
CA GLU A 794 25.71 44.95 -10.05
C GLU A 794 24.28 45.32 -9.65
N THR A 795 23.44 44.30 -9.47
CA THR A 795 22.09 44.46 -8.88
C THR A 795 22.16 44.19 -7.37
N ARG A 796 21.70 45.13 -6.56
CA ARG A 796 21.73 45.10 -5.09
C ARG A 796 20.32 45.26 -4.53
N LEU A 797 20.02 44.49 -3.49
CA LEU A 797 18.71 44.51 -2.82
C LEU A 797 18.48 45.84 -2.11
N VAL A 798 17.32 46.46 -2.29
CA VAL A 798 16.91 47.69 -1.58
C VAL A 798 16.05 47.33 -0.38
N GLU A 799 14.90 46.69 -0.64
CA GLU A 799 13.85 46.37 0.33
C GLU A 799 13.14 45.08 -0.14
N GLN A 800 12.66 44.26 0.79
CA GLN A 800 12.03 42.97 0.47
C GLN A 800 10.88 42.66 1.41
N VAL A 801 9.67 42.54 0.86
CA VAL A 801 8.47 42.25 1.65
C VAL A 801 7.67 41.08 1.08
N ARG A 802 7.09 40.29 1.97
CA ARG A 802 6.04 39.31 1.66
C ARG A 802 4.67 39.94 1.91
N ALA A 803 3.68 39.60 1.08
CA ALA A 803 2.31 40.06 1.24
C ALA A 803 1.29 39.02 0.75
N PRO A 804 0.17 38.84 1.46
CA PRO A 804 -0.91 37.95 1.02
C PRO A 804 -1.68 38.62 -0.13
N LEU A 805 -1.43 38.15 -1.35
CA LEU A 805 -2.11 38.60 -2.57
C LEU A 805 -2.62 37.38 -3.34
N GLU A 806 -3.92 37.38 -3.65
CA GLU A 806 -4.57 36.33 -4.43
C GLU A 806 -4.08 36.32 -5.90
N PRO A 807 -4.17 35.19 -6.63
CA PRO A 807 -3.85 35.13 -8.05
C PRO A 807 -4.71 36.09 -8.89
N GLY A 808 -4.12 36.68 -9.94
CA GLY A 808 -4.78 37.61 -10.85
C GLY A 808 -4.06 38.96 -10.99
N ARG A 809 -4.76 39.93 -11.62
CA ARG A 809 -4.22 41.25 -11.97
C ARG A 809 -4.34 42.23 -10.79
N HIS A 810 -3.22 42.80 -10.36
CA HIS A 810 -3.16 43.77 -9.25
C HIS A 810 -2.51 45.08 -9.67
N THR A 811 -3.03 46.18 -9.12
CA THR A 811 -2.44 47.51 -9.24
C THR A 811 -1.71 47.84 -7.93
N LEU A 812 -0.39 47.69 -7.91
CA LEU A 812 0.44 48.02 -6.77
C LEU A 812 0.81 49.50 -6.80
N VAL A 813 0.69 50.18 -5.65
CA VAL A 813 1.13 51.57 -5.47
C VAL A 813 2.28 51.58 -4.48
N ALA A 814 3.51 51.65 -4.99
CA ALA A 814 4.71 51.82 -4.20
C ALA A 814 4.83 53.27 -3.71
N LEU A 815 5.38 53.45 -2.51
CA LEU A 815 5.65 54.73 -1.85
C LEU A 815 7.11 54.77 -1.42
N LEU A 816 7.85 55.80 -1.86
CA LEU A 816 9.23 56.01 -1.44
C LEU A 816 9.23 56.65 -0.04
N ASP A 817 9.59 55.88 0.99
CA ASP A 817 9.58 56.33 2.40
C ASP A 817 10.86 57.08 2.80
N GLY A 818 11.90 56.94 1.97
CA GLY A 818 13.22 57.55 2.09
C GLY A 818 14.24 56.73 1.28
N PRO A 819 15.48 57.21 1.11
CA PRO A 819 16.50 56.42 0.44
C PRO A 819 16.75 55.09 1.16
N GLY A 820 16.79 54.00 0.40
CA GLY A 820 16.91 52.63 0.92
C GLY A 820 15.63 52.00 1.48
N ARG A 821 14.44 52.64 1.35
CA ARG A 821 13.15 52.12 1.86
C ARG A 821 11.97 52.41 0.93
N VAL A 822 11.13 51.40 0.68
CA VAL A 822 9.89 51.55 -0.10
C VAL A 822 8.79 50.68 0.50
N SER A 823 7.60 51.25 0.75
CA SER A 823 6.41 50.52 1.15
C SER A 823 5.37 50.42 0.03
N PHE A 824 4.33 49.62 0.25
CA PHE A 824 3.21 49.46 -0.69
C PHE A 824 1.90 49.90 -0.02
N ARG A 825 1.24 50.90 -0.59
CA ARG A 825 0.05 51.52 0.00
C ARG A 825 -1.15 50.58 -0.03
N GLY A 826 -1.74 50.33 1.15
CA GLY A 826 -2.91 49.47 1.31
C GLY A 826 -2.60 47.97 1.33
N LEU A 827 -1.33 47.59 1.34
CA LEU A 827 -0.88 46.20 1.36
C LEU A 827 -0.44 45.81 2.78
N ASN A 828 -0.93 44.67 3.29
CA ASN A 828 -0.48 44.12 4.59
C ASN A 828 0.85 43.38 4.42
N ALA A 829 1.92 44.14 4.16
CA ALA A 829 3.23 43.61 3.83
C ALA A 829 4.12 43.48 5.08
N ALA A 830 4.90 42.39 5.15
CA ALA A 830 5.85 42.11 6.23
C ALA A 830 7.27 41.88 5.68
N PRO A 831 8.36 42.25 6.39
CA PRO A 831 9.72 42.02 5.89
C PRO A 831 10.03 40.54 5.69
N ASP A 832 10.58 40.17 4.53
CA ASP A 832 11.07 38.82 4.24
C ASP A 832 12.61 38.78 4.35
N LEU A 833 13.11 37.87 5.17
CA LEU A 833 14.54 37.76 5.55
C LEU A 833 15.33 36.76 4.68
N ARG A 834 14.67 36.07 3.72
CA ARG A 834 15.37 35.18 2.77
C ARG A 834 16.36 35.95 1.92
N SER A 835 17.53 35.38 1.68
CA SER A 835 18.50 35.97 0.76
C SER A 835 17.99 35.91 -0.68
N TRP A 836 18.47 36.84 -1.51
CA TRP A 836 18.20 36.85 -2.94
C TRP A 836 18.56 35.52 -3.61
N SER A 837 19.68 34.90 -3.24
CA SER A 837 20.11 33.60 -3.79
C SER A 837 19.14 32.45 -3.46
N GLU A 838 18.58 32.43 -2.24
CA GLU A 838 17.59 31.41 -1.85
C GLU A 838 16.28 31.58 -2.62
N LEU A 839 15.81 32.82 -2.80
CA LEU A 839 14.61 33.11 -3.59
C LEU A 839 14.79 32.76 -5.07
N VAL A 840 15.95 33.07 -5.66
CA VAL A 840 16.25 32.73 -7.05
C VAL A 840 16.38 31.21 -7.25
N ALA A 841 16.96 30.48 -6.29
CA ALA A 841 17.01 29.02 -6.30
C ALA A 841 15.63 28.36 -6.12
N GLN A 842 14.65 29.08 -5.56
CA GLN A 842 13.25 28.66 -5.46
C GLN A 842 12.43 28.97 -6.73
N LEU A 843 12.99 29.60 -7.77
CA LEU A 843 12.27 29.84 -9.02
C LEU A 843 12.26 28.61 -9.94
N PRO A 844 11.12 28.21 -10.52
CA PRO A 844 11.04 27.04 -11.39
C PRO A 844 11.82 27.24 -12.70
N HIS A 845 12.98 26.56 -12.80
CA HIS A 845 13.88 26.60 -13.96
C HIS A 845 13.37 25.75 -15.14
N GLY A 846 12.23 26.13 -15.73
CA GLY A 846 11.65 25.40 -16.86
C GLY A 846 10.60 26.19 -17.66
N PRO A 847 10.15 25.65 -18.80
CA PRO A 847 9.03 26.19 -19.55
C PRO A 847 7.71 25.96 -18.79
N ILE A 848 6.93 27.02 -18.58
CA ILE A 848 5.53 26.84 -18.14
C ILE A 848 4.77 26.16 -19.31
N PRO A 849 3.99 25.09 -19.07
CA PRO A 849 3.15 24.49 -20.10
C PRO A 849 2.24 25.52 -20.78
N ALA A 850 2.09 25.43 -22.09
CA ALA A 850 1.11 26.24 -22.82
C ALA A 850 -0.27 25.60 -22.65
N SER A 851 -1.17 26.26 -21.93
CA SER A 851 -2.52 25.76 -21.59
C SER A 851 -3.42 25.63 -22.82
N ARG A 852 -3.27 24.53 -23.56
CA ARG A 852 -4.26 24.08 -24.56
C ARG A 852 -5.55 23.68 -23.84
N ARG A 853 -6.69 23.92 -24.48
CA ARG A 853 -7.98 23.41 -23.98
C ARG A 853 -7.91 21.89 -23.85
N ALA A 854 -8.45 21.35 -22.76
CA ALA A 854 -8.44 19.91 -22.52
C ALA A 854 -9.79 19.38 -22.06
N HIS A 855 -10.09 18.16 -22.51
CA HIS A 855 -11.26 17.39 -22.14
C HIS A 855 -10.83 16.26 -21.19
N VAL A 856 -11.18 16.39 -19.91
CA VAL A 856 -10.91 15.37 -18.89
C VAL A 856 -12.12 14.45 -18.78
N ILE A 857 -11.91 13.15 -18.97
CA ILE A 857 -12.93 12.10 -18.87
C ILE A 857 -12.67 11.32 -17.59
N CYS A 858 -13.55 11.49 -16.59
CA CYS A 858 -13.48 10.78 -15.33
C CYS A 858 -14.31 9.49 -15.43
N ALA A 859 -13.63 8.34 -15.47
CA ALA A 859 -14.22 7.01 -15.42
C ALA A 859 -14.05 6.42 -14.01
N VAL A 860 -15.14 6.09 -13.34
CA VAL A 860 -15.15 5.75 -11.90
C VAL A 860 -15.80 4.39 -11.64
N GLU A 861 -15.13 3.53 -10.89
CA GLU A 861 -15.67 2.24 -10.47
C GLU A 861 -16.65 2.43 -9.30
N VAL A 862 -17.95 2.47 -9.60
CA VAL A 862 -19.05 2.77 -8.66
C VAL A 862 -19.69 1.52 -8.03
N ALA A 863 -18.95 0.41 -7.99
CA ALA A 863 -19.34 -0.83 -7.33
C ALA A 863 -18.22 -1.33 -6.41
N GLY A 864 -18.60 -2.05 -5.34
CA GLY A 864 -17.71 -2.44 -4.24
C GLY A 864 -18.25 -1.98 -2.89
N PRO A 865 -17.43 -1.95 -1.82
CA PRO A 865 -17.79 -1.36 -0.54
C PRO A 865 -18.17 0.11 -0.68
N ALA A 866 -19.23 0.55 0.02
CA ALA A 866 -19.75 1.92 -0.11
C ALA A 866 -18.72 3.00 0.27
N GLU A 867 -17.87 2.73 1.28
CA GLU A 867 -16.78 3.60 1.72
C GLU A 867 -15.75 3.81 0.62
N ARG A 868 -15.27 2.74 -0.03
CA ARG A 868 -14.33 2.80 -1.16
C ARG A 868 -14.94 3.52 -2.37
N VAL A 869 -16.23 3.30 -2.67
CA VAL A 869 -16.93 4.06 -3.72
C VAL A 869 -17.00 5.56 -3.38
N ALA A 870 -17.25 5.92 -2.13
CA ALA A 870 -17.24 7.31 -1.68
C ALA A 870 -15.84 7.95 -1.74
N GLU A 871 -14.78 7.23 -1.40
CA GLU A 871 -13.39 7.70 -1.57
C GLU A 871 -13.04 7.95 -3.05
N ARG A 872 -13.38 7.01 -3.94
CA ARG A 872 -13.19 7.14 -5.40
C ARG A 872 -13.91 8.37 -5.95
N LEU A 873 -15.19 8.56 -5.60
CA LEU A 873 -15.97 9.75 -5.97
C LEU A 873 -15.38 11.03 -5.37
N GLY A 874 -14.91 10.98 -4.12
CA GLY A 874 -14.24 12.08 -3.42
C GLY A 874 -12.97 12.54 -4.13
N ARG A 875 -12.15 11.63 -4.68
CA ARG A 875 -10.99 12.00 -5.50
C ARG A 875 -11.37 12.67 -6.82
N VAL A 876 -12.44 12.23 -7.47
CA VAL A 876 -12.97 12.92 -8.68
C VAL A 876 -13.43 14.34 -8.31
N ARG A 877 -14.18 14.47 -7.20
CA ARG A 877 -14.65 15.75 -6.66
C ARG A 877 -13.47 16.69 -6.35
N GLN A 878 -12.40 16.17 -5.74
CA GLN A 878 -11.16 16.91 -5.47
C GLN A 878 -10.52 17.40 -6.78
N ILE A 879 -10.29 16.52 -7.75
CA ILE A 879 -9.67 16.84 -9.06
C ILE A 879 -10.48 17.89 -9.85
N VAL A 880 -11.80 17.70 -9.96
CA VAL A 880 -12.68 18.64 -10.68
C VAL A 880 -12.76 20.00 -9.97
N THR A 881 -12.67 20.02 -8.63
CA THR A 881 -12.63 21.28 -7.86
C THR A 881 -11.30 22.00 -8.03
N THR A 882 -10.16 21.31 -7.98
CA THR A 882 -8.83 21.90 -8.22
C THR A 882 -8.74 22.49 -9.62
N LEU A 883 -9.01 21.70 -10.66
CA LEU A 883 -8.97 22.19 -12.05
C LEU A 883 -10.02 23.27 -12.35
N GLY A 884 -11.17 23.23 -11.66
CA GLY A 884 -12.22 24.24 -11.77
C GLY A 884 -11.95 25.54 -11.00
N ARG A 885 -11.00 25.54 -10.05
CA ARG A 885 -10.51 26.72 -9.32
C ARG A 885 -9.32 27.36 -10.01
N ASP A 886 -8.33 26.54 -10.38
CA ASP A 886 -6.98 27.01 -10.70
C ASP A 886 -6.86 27.53 -12.15
N ALA A 887 -7.84 27.25 -13.03
CA ALA A 887 -7.83 27.62 -14.44
C ALA A 887 -9.01 28.53 -14.87
N PRO A 888 -8.82 29.42 -15.86
CA PRO A 888 -9.89 30.27 -16.39
C PRO A 888 -11.13 29.50 -16.90
N PRO A 889 -12.34 30.06 -16.80
CA PRO A 889 -13.58 29.42 -17.26
C PRO A 889 -13.52 28.96 -18.72
N GLY A 890 -13.82 27.67 -18.95
CA GLY A 890 -13.88 27.09 -20.29
C GLY A 890 -12.57 26.55 -20.86
N ILE A 891 -11.44 26.61 -20.12
CA ILE A 891 -10.20 25.90 -20.48
C ILE A 891 -10.39 24.38 -20.41
N PHE A 892 -11.03 23.91 -19.34
CA PHE A 892 -11.33 22.48 -19.13
C PHE A 892 -12.80 22.15 -19.41
N ARG A 893 -13.02 21.01 -20.06
CA ARG A 893 -14.33 20.34 -20.20
C ARG A 893 -14.28 18.99 -19.52
N PHE A 894 -15.36 18.59 -18.89
CA PHE A 894 -15.41 17.34 -18.12
C PHE A 894 -16.48 16.37 -18.62
N SER A 895 -16.16 15.09 -18.64
CA SER A 895 -17.14 13.99 -18.77
C SER A 895 -17.08 13.09 -17.53
N LEU A 896 -18.19 12.47 -17.19
CA LEU A 896 -18.32 11.53 -16.07
C LEU A 896 -19.01 10.24 -16.54
N ILE A 897 -18.39 9.09 -16.26
CA ILE A 897 -18.94 7.76 -16.54
C ILE A 897 -18.69 6.82 -15.35
N GLY A 898 -19.76 6.22 -14.83
CA GLY A 898 -19.68 5.21 -13.77
C GLY A 898 -19.70 3.81 -14.37
N TYR A 899 -18.76 2.95 -13.98
CA TYR A 899 -18.72 1.54 -14.37
C TYR A 899 -18.72 0.62 -13.13
N GLY A 900 -19.06 -0.66 -13.30
CA GLY A 900 -19.29 -1.58 -12.18
C GLY A 900 -19.19 -3.04 -12.59
N GLU A 901 -20.11 -3.88 -12.12
CA GLU A 901 -20.07 -5.33 -12.32
C GLU A 901 -20.98 -5.80 -13.46
N HIS A 902 -20.48 -6.73 -14.28
CA HIS A 902 -21.33 -7.47 -15.22
C HIS A 902 -22.29 -8.41 -14.47
N SER A 903 -23.56 -8.40 -14.87
CA SER A 903 -24.55 -9.40 -14.44
C SER A 903 -24.63 -10.49 -15.49
N PHE A 904 -24.45 -11.74 -15.06
CA PHE A 904 -24.42 -12.94 -15.92
C PHE A 904 -25.70 -13.79 -15.79
N ASP A 905 -26.79 -13.22 -15.27
CA ASP A 905 -28.06 -13.94 -15.09
C ASP A 905 -28.60 -14.49 -16.42
N GLY A 906 -28.97 -15.78 -16.41
CA GLY A 906 -29.14 -16.63 -17.59
C GLY A 906 -30.37 -16.39 -18.47
N ASN A 907 -30.67 -15.14 -18.83
CA ASN A 907 -31.73 -14.77 -19.76
C ASN A 907 -31.11 -14.23 -21.08
N PRO A 908 -31.40 -14.82 -22.26
CA PRO A 908 -30.71 -14.49 -23.52
C PRO A 908 -30.76 -13.00 -23.93
N PRO A 909 -29.81 -12.54 -24.78
CA PRO A 909 -29.36 -11.15 -24.78
C PRO A 909 -30.34 -10.20 -25.46
N ARG A 910 -31.28 -9.64 -24.68
CA ARG A 910 -32.16 -8.53 -25.11
C ARG A 910 -32.32 -7.39 -24.09
N ARG A 911 -31.68 -7.45 -22.92
CA ARG A 911 -31.70 -6.36 -21.91
C ARG A 911 -30.34 -5.76 -21.52
N GLN A 912 -29.23 -6.30 -22.03
CA GLN A 912 -27.90 -5.68 -21.96
C GLN A 912 -27.31 -5.52 -23.37
N ILE A 913 -28.04 -4.75 -24.21
CA ILE A 913 -27.55 -4.20 -25.49
C ILE A 913 -27.80 -2.69 -25.49
N LYS A 914 -27.21 -2.00 -24.51
CA LYS A 914 -26.99 -0.56 -24.51
C LYS A 914 -25.57 -0.31 -24.02
N PRO A 915 -24.77 0.53 -24.70
CA PRO A 915 -23.43 0.89 -24.23
C PRO A 915 -23.54 1.64 -22.90
N LEU A 916 -22.44 1.63 -22.13
CA LEU A 916 -22.38 2.29 -20.83
C LEU A 916 -22.63 3.81 -21.00
N PRO A 917 -23.65 4.40 -20.34
CA PRO A 917 -23.99 5.80 -20.55
C PRO A 917 -23.07 6.74 -19.76
N PHE A 918 -22.68 7.85 -20.38
CA PHE A 918 -22.10 8.99 -19.68
C PHE A 918 -23.19 9.75 -18.92
N SER A 919 -22.95 10.03 -17.63
CA SER A 919 -23.81 10.92 -16.83
C SER A 919 -23.59 12.38 -17.21
N VAL A 920 -22.37 12.75 -17.62
CA VAL A 920 -22.03 14.07 -18.17
C VAL A 920 -21.10 13.90 -19.38
N TRP A 921 -21.34 14.65 -20.45
CA TRP A 921 -20.42 14.76 -21.60
C TRP A 921 -20.05 16.23 -21.87
N GLN A 922 -18.75 16.55 -21.81
CA GLN A 922 -18.18 17.89 -22.04
C GLN A 922 -18.86 19.05 -21.25
N GLY A 923 -19.33 18.74 -20.04
CA GLY A 923 -19.92 19.71 -19.10
C GLY A 923 -18.88 20.64 -18.46
N SER A 924 -19.38 21.57 -17.63
CA SER A 924 -18.53 22.40 -16.78
C SER A 924 -18.18 21.69 -15.46
N PRO A 925 -17.22 22.19 -14.66
CA PRO A 925 -16.94 21.66 -13.33
C PRO A 925 -18.21 21.58 -12.47
N GLN A 926 -19.06 22.60 -12.50
CA GLN A 926 -20.31 22.66 -11.73
C GLN A 926 -21.31 21.57 -12.15
N THR A 927 -21.41 21.26 -13.45
CA THR A 927 -22.26 20.16 -13.95
C THR A 927 -21.81 18.83 -13.38
N VAL A 928 -20.49 18.56 -13.37
CA VAL A 928 -19.95 17.29 -12.86
C VAL A 928 -20.00 17.21 -11.34
N LEU A 929 -19.74 18.31 -10.61
CA LEU A 929 -19.84 18.34 -9.14
C LEU A 929 -21.26 18.11 -8.63
N ALA A 930 -22.28 18.53 -9.39
CA ALA A 930 -23.69 18.23 -9.13
C ALA A 930 -24.05 16.77 -9.42
N GLU A 931 -23.53 16.20 -10.51
CA GLU A 931 -23.80 14.79 -10.84
C GLU A 931 -23.08 13.81 -9.91
N LEU A 932 -21.86 14.15 -9.46
CA LEU A 932 -21.16 13.41 -8.39
C LEU A 932 -21.98 13.40 -7.08
N ALA A 933 -22.68 14.49 -6.75
CA ALA A 933 -23.55 14.53 -5.58
C ALA A 933 -24.76 13.59 -5.72
N ARG A 934 -25.22 13.29 -6.94
CA ARG A 934 -26.22 12.24 -7.15
C ARG A 934 -25.65 10.84 -6.95
N PHE A 935 -24.44 10.55 -7.44
CA PHE A 935 -23.77 9.26 -7.18
C PHE A 935 -23.52 9.00 -5.68
N GLU A 936 -23.37 10.06 -4.87
CA GLU A 936 -23.23 9.98 -3.42
C GLU A 936 -24.60 9.80 -2.70
N GLN A 937 -25.65 10.49 -3.15
CA GLN A 937 -26.99 10.46 -2.52
C GLN A 937 -27.82 9.23 -2.95
N GLU A 938 -27.78 8.90 -4.24
CA GLU A 938 -28.25 7.64 -4.81
C GLU A 938 -27.02 6.81 -5.17
N PRO A 939 -26.51 5.92 -4.28
CA PRO A 939 -25.46 4.96 -4.65
C PRO A 939 -25.98 4.08 -5.78
N GLY A 940 -25.54 4.40 -7.00
CA GLY A 940 -26.30 4.30 -8.26
C GLY A 940 -26.48 2.90 -8.83
N GLY A 941 -27.02 1.98 -8.03
CA GLY A 941 -27.33 0.63 -8.44
C GLY A 941 -27.18 -0.38 -7.31
N ARG A 942 -28.24 -0.57 -6.52
CA ARG A 942 -28.43 -1.83 -5.76
C ARG A 942 -28.71 -3.01 -6.71
N ARG A 943 -27.69 -3.40 -7.48
CA ARG A 943 -27.49 -4.76 -8.02
C ARG A 943 -26.62 -5.61 -7.07
N ALA A 944 -26.53 -5.22 -5.80
CA ALA A 944 -25.98 -6.02 -4.73
C ALA A 944 -26.71 -7.37 -4.66
N GLY A 945 -26.10 -8.41 -5.23
CA GLY A 945 -26.64 -9.78 -5.28
C GLY A 945 -26.47 -10.55 -6.60
N ALA A 946 -26.14 -9.91 -7.74
CA ALA A 946 -26.12 -10.60 -9.04
C ALA A 946 -25.05 -10.11 -10.05
N GLY A 947 -23.98 -9.47 -9.58
CA GLY A 947 -22.80 -9.13 -10.38
C GLY A 947 -21.67 -10.15 -10.23
N TYR A 948 -20.70 -10.15 -11.15
CA TYR A 948 -19.45 -10.88 -11.01
C TYR A 948 -18.41 -9.98 -10.30
N PRO A 949 -17.99 -10.29 -9.06
CA PRO A 949 -17.27 -9.31 -8.25
C PRO A 949 -15.76 -9.25 -8.52
N LEU A 950 -15.17 -10.22 -9.22
CA LEU A 950 -13.70 -10.39 -9.37
C LEU A 950 -13.10 -9.66 -10.60
N ALA A 951 -13.89 -8.80 -11.23
CA ALA A 951 -13.54 -7.92 -12.34
C ALA A 951 -14.57 -6.77 -12.43
N ALA A 952 -14.28 -5.75 -13.22
CA ALA A 952 -15.19 -4.63 -13.49
C ALA A 952 -15.29 -4.35 -14.99
N MET A 953 -16.38 -3.69 -15.41
CA MET A 953 -16.78 -3.33 -16.78
C MET A 953 -15.87 -2.27 -17.44
N VAL A 954 -14.55 -2.38 -17.27
CA VAL A 954 -13.55 -1.46 -17.80
C VAL A 954 -13.53 -1.51 -19.34
N GLU A 955 -13.71 -2.68 -19.94
CA GLU A 955 -13.77 -2.85 -21.39
C GLU A 955 -15.02 -2.19 -22.02
N ASP A 956 -16.16 -2.26 -21.33
CA ASP A 956 -17.40 -1.56 -21.73
C ASP A 956 -17.29 -0.04 -21.55
N MET A 957 -16.55 0.42 -20.53
CA MET A 957 -16.22 1.83 -20.33
C MET A 957 -15.32 2.35 -21.46
N LEU A 958 -14.26 1.62 -21.81
CA LEU A 958 -13.36 1.96 -22.91
C LEU A 958 -14.09 2.00 -24.27
N ASP A 959 -14.97 1.03 -24.55
CA ASP A 959 -15.84 1.02 -25.74
C ASP A 959 -16.78 2.24 -25.80
N ALA A 960 -17.36 2.64 -24.66
CA ALA A 960 -18.20 3.84 -24.57
C ALA A 960 -17.38 5.12 -24.82
N VAL A 961 -16.17 5.22 -24.26
CA VAL A 961 -15.24 6.35 -24.47
C VAL A 961 -14.82 6.44 -25.94
N VAL A 962 -14.32 5.34 -26.53
CA VAL A 962 -13.94 5.25 -27.96
C VAL A 962 -15.12 5.63 -28.86
N THR A 963 -16.31 5.06 -28.62
CA THR A 963 -17.52 5.35 -29.41
C THR A 963 -17.91 6.83 -29.36
N LYS A 964 -17.69 7.51 -28.23
CA LYS A 964 -17.94 8.95 -28.09
C LYS A 964 -16.85 9.83 -28.70
N LEU A 965 -15.58 9.45 -28.60
CA LEU A 965 -14.48 10.22 -29.18
C LEU A 965 -14.49 10.16 -30.72
N ARG A 966 -14.89 9.02 -31.32
CA ARG A 966 -15.20 8.92 -32.76
C ARG A 966 -16.31 9.88 -33.24
N GLN A 967 -17.06 10.50 -32.33
CA GLN A 967 -18.14 11.47 -32.60
C GLN A 967 -17.76 12.91 -32.19
N ALA A 968 -16.55 13.11 -31.63
CA ALA A 968 -16.05 14.40 -31.14
C ALA A 968 -15.12 15.09 -32.16
N PRO A 969 -14.99 16.42 -32.13
CA PRO A 969 -13.98 17.11 -32.92
C PRO A 969 -12.57 16.80 -32.40
N ALA A 970 -11.61 16.63 -33.31
CA ALA A 970 -10.26 16.12 -33.03
C ALA A 970 -9.23 17.20 -32.63
N ASP A 971 -9.68 18.37 -32.16
CA ASP A 971 -8.83 19.55 -31.90
C ASP A 971 -8.54 19.79 -30.40
N ILE A 972 -9.06 18.95 -29.50
CA ILE A 972 -8.97 19.12 -28.04
C ILE A 972 -8.13 17.99 -27.41
N ARG A 973 -7.12 18.34 -26.60
CA ARG A 973 -6.36 17.37 -25.79
C ARG A 973 -7.32 16.59 -24.91
N THR A 974 -7.29 15.26 -24.95
CA THR A 974 -8.19 14.43 -24.14
C THR A 974 -7.39 13.66 -23.10
N VAL A 975 -7.84 13.67 -21.84
CA VAL A 975 -7.24 12.89 -20.76
C VAL A 975 -8.28 11.92 -20.21
N LEU A 976 -8.07 10.62 -20.35
CA LEU A 976 -8.92 9.60 -19.74
C LEU A 976 -8.34 9.23 -18.37
N LEU A 977 -9.07 9.58 -17.32
CA LEU A 977 -8.73 9.28 -15.93
C LEU A 977 -9.60 8.13 -15.43
N THR A 978 -9.01 6.96 -15.23
CA THR A 978 -9.69 5.75 -14.75
C THR A 978 -9.43 5.54 -13.25
N ILE A 979 -10.47 5.33 -12.45
CA ILE A 979 -10.39 5.24 -10.98
C ILE A 979 -11.11 3.99 -10.49
N GLY A 980 -10.45 3.18 -9.65
CA GLY A 980 -10.96 1.90 -9.16
C GLY A 980 -9.86 0.91 -8.79
N GLU A 981 -10.17 -0.38 -8.79
CA GLU A 981 -9.21 -1.44 -8.45
C GLU A 981 -9.31 -2.67 -9.35
N ARG A 982 -10.52 -2.99 -9.82
CA ARG A 982 -10.79 -4.30 -10.40
C ARG A 982 -10.40 -4.36 -11.86
N ARG A 983 -9.73 -5.46 -12.21
CA ARG A 983 -9.27 -5.78 -13.57
C ARG A 983 -10.43 -5.84 -14.59
N PRO A 984 -10.20 -5.52 -15.88
CA PRO A 984 -11.16 -5.69 -16.96
C PRO A 984 -11.64 -7.13 -17.12
N HIS A 985 -12.78 -7.32 -17.77
CA HIS A 985 -13.13 -8.63 -18.31
C HIS A 985 -12.38 -8.88 -19.63
N PRO A 986 -11.86 -10.10 -19.87
CA PRO A 986 -11.20 -10.45 -21.11
C PRO A 986 -12.22 -10.64 -22.25
N PRO A 987 -11.82 -10.50 -23.53
CA PRO A 987 -12.71 -10.73 -24.68
C PRO A 987 -13.16 -12.20 -24.81
N THR A 988 -12.33 -13.12 -24.34
CA THR A 988 -12.50 -14.58 -24.42
C THR A 988 -12.11 -15.25 -23.10
N ARG A 989 -12.24 -16.59 -22.98
CA ARG A 989 -11.83 -17.32 -21.77
C ARG A 989 -10.32 -17.10 -21.52
N HIS A 990 -9.96 -16.70 -20.30
CA HIS A 990 -8.59 -16.31 -19.96
C HIS A 990 -8.06 -17.02 -18.70
N ARG A 991 -6.74 -17.21 -18.60
CA ARG A 991 -6.05 -17.91 -17.49
C ARG A 991 -6.25 -17.28 -16.10
N SER A 992 -6.75 -16.03 -16.03
CA SER A 992 -7.13 -15.33 -14.79
C SER A 992 -8.45 -15.80 -14.16
N GLN A 993 -9.19 -16.71 -14.82
CA GLN A 993 -10.52 -17.22 -14.42
C GLN A 993 -11.62 -16.14 -14.29
N VAL A 994 -11.36 -14.96 -14.86
CA VAL A 994 -12.38 -13.92 -15.08
C VAL A 994 -13.35 -14.40 -16.16
N LEU A 995 -14.66 -14.27 -15.92
CA LEU A 995 -15.66 -14.52 -16.95
C LEU A 995 -15.45 -13.54 -18.12
N PRO A 996 -15.48 -13.98 -19.38
CA PRO A 996 -15.31 -13.06 -20.51
C PRO A 996 -16.40 -12.00 -20.55
N CYS A 997 -16.07 -10.82 -21.08
CA CYS A 997 -17.02 -9.75 -21.33
C CYS A 997 -18.23 -10.30 -22.12
N PRO A 998 -19.49 -10.08 -21.68
CA PRO A 998 -20.68 -10.49 -22.44
C PRO A 998 -20.73 -9.95 -23.88
N ARG A 999 -20.11 -8.79 -24.13
CA ARG A 999 -19.96 -8.18 -25.46
C ARG A 999 -18.68 -8.58 -26.18
N ARG A 1000 -17.80 -9.39 -25.56
CA ARG A 1000 -16.49 -9.83 -26.05
C ARG A 1000 -15.54 -8.70 -26.48
N LEU A 1001 -15.63 -7.57 -25.77
CA LEU A 1001 -14.75 -6.43 -26.00
C LEU A 1001 -13.32 -6.75 -25.55
N ASP A 1002 -12.35 -6.31 -26.34
CA ASP A 1002 -10.92 -6.44 -26.02
C ASP A 1002 -10.40 -5.10 -25.50
N TYR A 1003 -10.09 -5.07 -24.21
CA TYR A 1003 -9.62 -3.84 -23.54
C TYR A 1003 -8.23 -3.40 -24.04
N GLU A 1004 -7.36 -4.33 -24.48
CA GLU A 1004 -6.02 -3.99 -24.99
C GLU A 1004 -6.12 -3.37 -26.38
N ALA A 1005 -7.00 -3.89 -27.24
CA ALA A 1005 -7.29 -3.29 -28.55
C ALA A 1005 -7.92 -1.89 -28.42
N LEU A 1006 -8.87 -1.71 -27.49
CA LEU A 1006 -9.49 -0.40 -27.22
C LEU A 1006 -8.47 0.61 -26.66
N LEU A 1007 -7.54 0.18 -25.81
CA LEU A 1007 -6.43 1.02 -25.34
C LEU A 1007 -5.44 1.40 -26.44
N GLN A 1008 -5.19 0.52 -27.41
CA GLN A 1008 -4.38 0.84 -28.59
C GLN A 1008 -5.05 1.89 -29.48
N GLU A 1009 -6.37 1.81 -29.70
CA GLU A 1009 -7.12 2.83 -30.46
C GLU A 1009 -7.13 4.19 -29.74
N LEU A 1010 -7.29 4.21 -28.41
CA LEU A 1010 -7.18 5.45 -27.64
C LEU A 1010 -5.77 6.05 -27.73
N ARG A 1011 -4.70 5.25 -27.59
CA ARG A 1011 -3.31 5.71 -27.76
C ARG A 1011 -2.98 6.19 -29.18
N ALA A 1012 -3.66 5.68 -30.20
CA ALA A 1012 -3.53 6.15 -31.57
C ALA A 1012 -4.25 7.50 -31.82
N SER A 1013 -5.07 7.98 -30.89
CA SER A 1013 -5.81 9.24 -31.02
C SER A 1013 -4.90 10.45 -30.69
N PRO A 1014 -4.69 11.41 -31.60
CA PRO A 1014 -3.81 12.55 -31.36
C PRO A 1014 -4.21 13.37 -30.13
N GLY A 1015 -3.26 13.64 -29.23
CA GLY A 1015 -3.50 14.41 -28.01
C GLY A 1015 -4.28 13.67 -26.91
N MET A 1016 -4.40 12.34 -26.99
CA MET A 1016 -4.81 11.50 -25.87
C MET A 1016 -3.74 11.44 -24.78
N THR A 1017 -4.16 11.24 -23.53
CA THR A 1017 -3.30 10.85 -22.40
C THR A 1017 -4.11 9.93 -21.49
N LEU A 1018 -3.56 8.76 -21.13
CA LEU A 1018 -4.22 7.80 -20.25
C LEU A 1018 -3.64 7.89 -18.84
N ALA A 1019 -4.51 7.92 -17.84
CA ALA A 1019 -4.16 8.07 -16.44
C ALA A 1019 -5.01 7.15 -15.57
N ALA A 1020 -4.43 6.60 -14.50
CA ALA A 1020 -5.15 5.77 -13.56
C ALA A 1020 -4.85 6.08 -12.08
N ILE A 1021 -5.88 6.00 -11.25
CA ILE A 1021 -5.78 6.00 -9.78
C ILE A 1021 -6.32 4.66 -9.28
N CYS A 1022 -5.47 3.88 -8.61
CA CYS A 1022 -5.75 2.56 -8.09
C CYS A 1022 -6.05 2.60 -6.58
N ASP A 1023 -7.05 1.86 -6.10
CA ASP A 1023 -7.28 1.67 -4.65
C ASP A 1023 -6.07 1.05 -3.94
N LEU A 1024 -5.23 0.28 -4.65
CA LEU A 1024 -3.97 -0.29 -4.17
C LEU A 1024 -2.74 0.44 -4.76
N PRO A 1025 -1.58 0.45 -4.07
CA PRO A 1025 -0.32 0.94 -4.65
C PRO A 1025 0.04 0.21 -5.95
N ALA A 1026 0.61 0.92 -6.93
CA ALA A 1026 0.81 0.42 -8.29
C ALA A 1026 1.61 -0.89 -8.41
N ASP A 1027 2.51 -1.14 -7.46
CA ASP A 1027 3.30 -2.36 -7.26
C ASP A 1027 2.44 -3.58 -6.92
N ARG A 1028 1.35 -3.38 -6.16
CA ARG A 1028 0.33 -4.39 -5.83
C ARG A 1028 -0.88 -4.40 -6.78
N ALA A 1029 -1.15 -3.29 -7.49
CA ALA A 1029 -2.21 -3.22 -8.48
C ALA A 1029 -1.99 -4.18 -9.68
N ASP A 1030 -3.10 -4.70 -10.23
CA ASP A 1030 -3.10 -5.63 -11.37
C ASP A 1030 -2.37 -5.04 -12.60
N ARG A 1031 -1.72 -5.89 -13.41
CA ARG A 1031 -1.01 -5.48 -14.63
C ARG A 1031 -1.91 -4.68 -15.58
N ALA A 1032 -3.19 -5.02 -15.68
CA ALA A 1032 -4.13 -4.29 -16.54
C ALA A 1032 -4.23 -2.80 -16.13
N TRP A 1033 -4.18 -2.48 -14.84
CA TRP A 1033 -4.21 -1.10 -14.36
C TRP A 1033 -2.96 -0.29 -14.72
N ARG A 1034 -1.80 -0.96 -14.86
CA ARG A 1034 -0.59 -0.36 -15.42
C ARG A 1034 -0.67 -0.11 -16.93
N SER A 1035 -1.68 -0.66 -17.62
CA SER A 1035 -1.95 -0.41 -19.04
C SER A 1035 -3.07 0.63 -19.29
N LEU A 1036 -3.92 0.87 -18.29
CA LEU A 1036 -4.93 1.95 -18.24
C LEU A 1036 -4.32 3.35 -18.01
N SER A 1037 -3.01 3.42 -17.83
CA SER A 1037 -2.22 4.63 -17.59
C SER A 1037 -0.99 4.61 -18.50
N ASP A 1038 -0.52 5.78 -18.94
CA ASP A 1038 0.74 5.93 -19.66
C ASP A 1038 1.94 6.14 -18.71
N GLY A 1039 1.67 6.58 -17.48
CA GLY A 1039 2.62 6.61 -16.35
C GLY A 1039 2.31 5.55 -15.28
N ARG A 1040 3.05 5.55 -14.16
CA ARG A 1040 2.74 4.70 -12.98
C ARG A 1040 1.36 5.11 -12.43
N PRO A 1041 0.40 4.18 -12.24
CA PRO A 1041 -0.87 4.51 -11.60
C PRO A 1041 -0.67 5.11 -10.19
N ALA A 1042 -1.44 6.13 -9.86
CA ALA A 1042 -1.39 6.75 -8.53
C ALA A 1042 -2.20 5.93 -7.50
N HIS A 1043 -1.87 6.04 -6.21
CA HIS A 1043 -2.54 5.30 -5.14
C HIS A 1043 -3.67 6.15 -4.52
N LEU A 1044 -4.90 5.63 -4.44
CA LEU A 1044 -6.11 6.36 -4.02
C LEU A 1044 -5.95 7.06 -2.67
N GLU A 1045 -5.35 6.42 -1.68
CA GLU A 1045 -5.17 6.99 -0.34
C GLU A 1045 -4.01 8.00 -0.28
N ALA A 1046 -2.95 7.80 -1.08
CA ALA A 1046 -1.69 8.53 -0.99
C ALA A 1046 -1.41 9.53 -2.14
N VAL A 1047 -2.32 9.69 -3.10
CA VAL A 1047 -2.14 10.59 -4.25
C VAL A 1047 -2.24 12.06 -3.84
N ASP A 1048 -1.16 12.81 -4.01
CA ASP A 1048 -1.24 14.27 -4.08
C ASP A 1048 -1.85 14.66 -5.43
N VAL A 1049 -3.05 15.24 -5.38
CA VAL A 1049 -3.82 15.64 -6.56
C VAL A 1049 -3.14 16.77 -7.34
N ARG A 1050 -2.37 17.66 -6.70
CA ARG A 1050 -1.63 18.72 -7.40
C ARG A 1050 -0.43 18.14 -8.17
N GLU A 1051 0.31 17.23 -7.56
CA GLU A 1051 1.42 16.54 -8.24
C GLU A 1051 0.89 15.67 -9.39
N PHE A 1052 -0.15 14.88 -9.17
CA PHE A 1052 -0.76 14.05 -10.21
C PHE A 1052 -1.26 14.89 -11.40
N LEU A 1053 -1.88 16.05 -11.15
CA LEU A 1053 -2.28 16.97 -12.22
C LEU A 1053 -1.09 17.64 -12.92
N ARG A 1054 0.05 17.81 -12.25
CA ARG A 1054 1.31 18.29 -12.83
C ARG A 1054 1.91 17.25 -13.77
N GLU A 1055 1.92 15.97 -13.40
CA GLU A 1055 2.40 14.86 -14.26
C GLU A 1055 1.54 14.70 -15.53
N LEU A 1056 0.23 14.94 -15.43
CA LEU A 1056 -0.69 14.92 -16.58
C LEU A 1056 -0.67 16.19 -17.44
N GLU A 1057 0.19 17.17 -17.12
CA GLU A 1057 0.23 18.51 -17.73
C GLU A 1057 -1.13 19.24 -17.70
N LEU A 1058 -1.98 18.92 -16.70
CA LEU A 1058 -3.25 19.59 -16.42
C LEU A 1058 -3.10 20.68 -15.34
N SER A 1059 -1.95 20.77 -14.68
CA SER A 1059 -1.65 21.80 -13.69
C SER A 1059 -1.64 23.20 -14.30
N PHE A 1060 -2.58 24.04 -13.86
CA PHE A 1060 -2.50 25.49 -14.04
C PHE A 1060 -1.74 26.18 -12.90
N ALA A 1061 -1.67 25.53 -11.73
CA ALA A 1061 -0.87 25.96 -10.59
C ALA A 1061 0.61 25.57 -10.75
N MET A 1062 1.50 26.49 -10.38
CA MET A 1062 2.92 26.22 -10.25
C MET A 1062 3.19 25.36 -9.00
N PRO A 1063 4.38 24.74 -8.85
CA PRO A 1063 4.76 24.12 -7.58
C PRO A 1063 4.77 25.15 -6.44
N ALA A 1064 4.92 24.67 -5.20
CA ALA A 1064 5.01 25.54 -4.02
C ALA A 1064 6.30 26.37 -4.05
N HIS A 1065 6.16 27.59 -4.55
CA HIS A 1065 7.20 28.62 -4.66
C HIS A 1065 6.64 29.95 -4.15
N PRO A 1066 7.49 30.87 -3.63
CA PRO A 1066 7.10 32.25 -3.38
C PRO A 1066 6.52 32.88 -4.65
N SER A 1067 5.37 33.54 -4.55
CA SER A 1067 4.73 34.12 -5.73
C SER A 1067 5.45 35.41 -6.14
N PHE A 1068 6.06 35.44 -7.32
CA PHE A 1068 6.67 36.64 -7.87
C PHE A 1068 5.71 37.31 -8.87
N PRO A 1069 5.60 38.65 -8.88
CA PRO A 1069 4.79 39.36 -9.85
C PRO A 1069 5.29 39.13 -11.28
N MET A 1070 4.40 38.70 -12.18
CA MET A 1070 4.67 38.77 -13.62
C MET A 1070 4.47 40.21 -14.10
N ALA A 1071 5.34 40.68 -14.99
CA ALA A 1071 4.99 41.85 -15.81
C ALA A 1071 3.87 41.51 -16.79
N GLU A 1072 3.03 42.49 -17.10
CA GLU A 1072 2.32 42.48 -18.37
C GLU A 1072 3.33 42.81 -19.48
N ASP A 1073 3.39 41.99 -20.53
CA ASP A 1073 4.06 42.38 -21.77
C ASP A 1073 3.21 43.47 -22.45
N ALA A 1074 3.86 44.57 -22.86
CA ALA A 1074 3.24 45.82 -23.31
C ALA A 1074 3.16 45.94 -24.84
#